data_AF-A0A927T860-F1
#
_entry.id   AF-A0A927T860-F1
#
_cell.length_a   1.000
_cell.length_b   1.000
_cell.length_c   1.000
_cell.angle_alpha   90.00
_cell.angle_beta   90.00
_cell.angle_gamma   90.00
#
_symmetry.space_group_name_H-M   'P 1'
#
loop_
_entity.id
_entity.type
_entity.pdbx_description
1 polymer ?
#
loop_
_entity_poly.entity_id
_entity_poly.type
_entity_poly.pdbx_seq_one_letter_code
_entity_poly.pdbx_strand_id
1 'polypeptide(L)'
;MKMKCKNCGAELPEGAMFCAECGTKVEVEETPVVETPAEETETPVAEETETTETPVVEEAPVVEEAPVAETPVAETPAAEETPVVSPIPAEPEKKKGHASVIIGVVAIVVLVVLGVFLGKHFFGGKKSVNENMVVYLRKNVLCVNKNITAKKPKVYEIAKISGVDDDEYPSYLYSFYYGYGTDEFYFFSKVDTEDGVGTLSRINLKKAKKDVDKNESLIQEIDTKVSLNDIRVIDKDKVLYIKGDDKLMLYNGKDSVDLAKDVEDFELNDKNTKVLLKKVSDEDDSELYDLSIMEVKAGADEEEIAKDVYPFEFEADLCIYGSDYDEDNGSYDDLYIYKDGSKEPEKVAENVNDVFFVGYKQENFFYTTVDTIKVNLYDLIDDPKAEKEKDIHEPEKKEFYVASSEEDAISDSDKDVIKKYYNNDVTKAVTDCCIKDSDTGLYRYYNSDERKTYYFNADTNEWFVYDEDAYYGAYEAYYEVAGRVELREELKAQEVETSVYQLCSYENGKAKVVADNVNAGDIYTDENIVFFSKVDPDSSVGKVSIDDIYDADDAMYQLGVGPYRGDSAYHSAENFDGAYNYYVVGGEATEIELDGTLYELHVEDEGKSLVVESLEKKEKDGYTISIYPIKGNKLGEANTIKDKGCYAIFEDGKYLYFTDYDDNEATLCAFDGKESKKIAKDVCVSGSNYYAEDGHYILAKDSEFGKDDYQIFNEKGDKTKLADEVKDFTYYGPNKILFLSGKSKGELCLYKGEDDIVTLDKKVVKYWSRGGKMTSYLSGYMYIDDYDYGEDE
;
A
#
# COMPACT_ATOMS: atom_id res chain seq x y z
N MET A 1 -39.55 5.36 -25.62
CA MET A 1 -40.13 3.99 -25.49
C MET A 1 -39.50 3.41 -24.23
N LYS A 2 -40.25 2.86 -23.26
CA LYS A 2 -39.61 2.36 -22.01
C LYS A 2 -38.76 1.12 -22.30
N MET A 3 -37.44 1.25 -22.15
CA MET A 3 -36.50 0.14 -22.30
C MET A 3 -36.42 -0.67 -21.00
N LYS A 4 -36.06 -1.95 -21.10
CA LYS A 4 -35.86 -2.85 -19.95
C LYS A 4 -34.44 -3.36 -19.95
N CYS A 5 -33.86 -3.52 -18.77
CA CYS A 5 -32.52 -4.08 -18.61
C CYS A 5 -32.47 -5.47 -19.24
N LYS A 6 -31.49 -5.71 -20.12
CA LYS A 6 -31.30 -7.01 -20.78
C LYS A 6 -30.87 -8.11 -19.81
N ASN A 7 -30.31 -7.75 -18.65
CA ASN A 7 -29.84 -8.70 -17.64
C ASN A 7 -30.90 -9.05 -16.59
N CYS A 8 -31.48 -8.06 -15.90
CA CYS A 8 -32.43 -8.32 -14.80
C CYS A 8 -33.91 -8.05 -15.14
N GLY A 9 -34.21 -7.44 -16.30
CA GLY A 9 -35.59 -7.16 -16.74
C GLY A 9 -36.27 -5.94 -16.10
N ALA A 10 -35.58 -5.19 -15.24
CA ALA A 10 -36.08 -3.96 -14.63
C ALA A 10 -36.38 -2.87 -15.68
N GLU A 11 -37.41 -2.05 -15.46
CA GLU A 11 -37.69 -0.89 -16.33
C GLU A 11 -36.62 0.19 -16.13
N LEU A 12 -36.05 0.68 -17.24
CA LEU A 12 -35.01 1.69 -17.23
C LEU A 12 -35.57 3.07 -17.64
N PRO A 13 -35.17 4.16 -16.96
CA PRO A 13 -35.42 5.52 -17.42
C PRO A 13 -34.83 5.76 -18.82
N GLU A 14 -35.43 6.69 -19.57
CA GLU A 14 -34.93 7.08 -20.89
C GLU A 14 -33.54 7.76 -20.73
N GLY A 15 -32.51 7.25 -21.40
CA GLY A 15 -31.12 7.72 -21.25
C GLY A 15 -30.29 7.05 -20.13
N ALA A 16 -30.83 6.05 -19.42
CA ALA A 16 -30.08 5.36 -18.37
C ALA A 16 -28.87 4.58 -18.94
N MET A 17 -27.66 4.93 -18.52
CA MET A 17 -26.42 4.25 -18.93
C MET A 17 -26.16 2.93 -18.18
N PHE A 18 -26.74 2.77 -16.98
CA PHE A 18 -26.60 1.57 -16.15
C PHE A 18 -27.94 1.22 -15.49
N CYS A 19 -28.15 -0.08 -15.22
CA CYS A 19 -29.33 -0.52 -14.50
C CYS A 19 -29.16 -0.32 -12.98
N ALA A 20 -29.99 0.56 -12.40
CA ALA A 20 -29.98 0.84 -10.96
C ALA A 20 -30.25 -0.38 -10.06
N GLU A 21 -30.80 -1.47 -10.60
CA GLU A 21 -31.12 -2.69 -9.84
C GLU A 21 -30.02 -3.76 -9.90
N CYS A 22 -29.17 -3.78 -10.93
CA CYS A 22 -28.18 -4.85 -11.10
C CYS A 22 -26.82 -4.39 -11.67
N GLY A 23 -26.60 -3.09 -11.82
CA GLY A 23 -25.34 -2.49 -12.27
C GLY A 23 -24.99 -2.70 -13.74
N THR A 24 -25.79 -3.44 -14.52
CA THR A 24 -25.44 -3.76 -15.91
C THR A 24 -25.55 -2.53 -16.82
N LYS A 25 -24.47 -2.25 -17.55
CA LYS A 25 -24.38 -1.17 -18.56
C LYS A 25 -25.41 -1.37 -19.68
N VAL A 26 -26.00 -0.27 -20.13
CA VAL A 26 -27.04 -0.24 -21.15
C VAL A 26 -26.43 0.39 -22.41
N GLU A 27 -26.17 -0.44 -23.42
CA GLU A 27 -25.70 0.02 -24.71
C GLU A 27 -26.80 0.81 -25.45
N VAL A 28 -26.55 2.09 -25.71
CA VAL A 28 -27.40 2.93 -26.55
C VAL A 28 -26.76 2.99 -27.94
N GLU A 29 -27.41 2.39 -28.94
CA GLU A 29 -26.96 2.52 -30.33
C GLU A 29 -27.21 3.95 -30.83
N GLU A 30 -26.14 4.68 -31.13
CA GLU A 30 -26.22 6.00 -31.76
C GLU A 30 -26.59 5.85 -33.25
N THR A 31 -27.74 6.41 -33.64
CA THR A 31 -28.09 6.57 -35.06
C THR A 31 -27.32 7.75 -35.67
N PRO A 32 -26.61 7.57 -36.80
CA PRO A 32 -25.85 8.65 -37.41
C PRO A 32 -26.76 9.66 -38.12
N VAL A 33 -26.49 10.95 -37.93
CA VAL A 33 -27.16 12.06 -38.61
C VAL A 33 -26.65 12.17 -40.05
N VAL A 34 -27.60 12.27 -40.98
CA VAL A 34 -27.40 12.38 -42.43
C VAL A 34 -26.88 13.77 -42.80
N GLU A 35 -25.64 13.87 -43.28
CA GLU A 35 -25.19 15.03 -44.07
C GLU A 35 -25.45 14.80 -45.57
N THR A 36 -25.91 15.87 -46.24
CA THR A 36 -26.30 15.87 -47.66
C THR A 36 -25.17 16.52 -48.49
N PRO A 37 -24.86 16.06 -49.71
CA PRO A 37 -23.52 16.20 -50.31
C PRO A 37 -23.38 17.40 -51.26
N ALA A 38 -22.16 17.92 -51.38
CA ALA A 38 -21.70 18.72 -52.52
C ALA A 38 -20.89 17.84 -53.50
N GLU A 39 -21.33 17.85 -54.76
CA GLU A 39 -20.82 17.15 -55.95
C GLU A 39 -19.63 17.92 -56.56
N GLU A 40 -18.51 17.29 -56.92
CA GLU A 40 -18.04 16.91 -58.27
C GLU A 40 -16.48 16.73 -58.15
N THR A 41 -15.69 15.92 -58.87
CA THR A 41 -15.82 15.01 -60.01
C THR A 41 -14.53 14.11 -60.09
N GLU A 42 -14.72 12.82 -60.41
CA GLU A 42 -13.89 11.86 -61.19
C GLU A 42 -12.33 11.90 -61.15
N THR A 43 -11.55 10.83 -60.93
CA THR A 43 -11.52 9.48 -61.57
C THR A 43 -10.46 8.57 -60.88
N PRO A 44 -10.43 7.23 -61.13
CA PRO A 44 -9.89 6.23 -60.21
C PRO A 44 -8.49 5.70 -60.58
N VAL A 45 -7.75 5.21 -59.57
CA VAL A 45 -6.68 4.21 -59.74
C VAL A 45 -6.90 3.09 -58.73
N ALA A 46 -7.00 1.88 -59.26
CA ALA A 46 -7.11 0.63 -58.54
C ALA A 46 -5.73 0.18 -58.04
N GLU A 47 -5.66 -0.39 -56.84
CA GLU A 47 -4.71 -1.46 -56.57
C GLU A 47 -5.26 -2.42 -55.51
N GLU A 48 -5.06 -3.70 -55.79
CA GLU A 48 -5.57 -4.89 -55.12
C GLU A 48 -4.98 -5.06 -53.72
N THR A 49 -5.76 -5.58 -52.78
CA THR A 49 -5.21 -6.34 -51.65
C THR A 49 -6.05 -7.58 -51.38
N GLU A 50 -5.31 -8.65 -51.12
CA GLU A 50 -5.71 -10.05 -51.20
C GLU A 50 -6.62 -10.50 -50.05
N THR A 51 -7.54 -11.37 -50.43
CA THR A 51 -8.30 -12.29 -49.59
C THR A 51 -7.40 -13.20 -48.76
N THR A 52 -7.68 -13.33 -47.47
CA THR A 52 -7.36 -14.55 -46.72
C THR A 52 -8.63 -15.09 -46.05
N GLU A 53 -8.86 -16.38 -46.29
CA GLU A 53 -10.06 -17.14 -45.98
C GLU A 53 -10.14 -17.50 -44.49
N THR A 54 -11.30 -17.25 -43.89
CA THR A 54 -11.82 -17.97 -42.73
C THR A 54 -12.08 -19.45 -43.07
N PRO A 55 -11.73 -20.42 -42.21
CA PRO A 55 -12.43 -21.68 -42.14
C PRO A 55 -13.45 -21.69 -40.99
N VAL A 56 -14.67 -22.03 -41.39
CA VAL A 56 -15.85 -22.41 -40.58
C VAL A 56 -15.49 -23.52 -39.59
N VAL A 57 -15.93 -23.39 -38.33
CA VAL A 57 -16.01 -24.51 -37.39
C VAL A 57 -17.48 -24.81 -37.08
N GLU A 58 -17.82 -26.09 -37.26
CA GLU A 58 -19.12 -26.73 -37.09
C GLU A 58 -19.71 -26.60 -35.68
N GLU A 59 -21.02 -26.36 -35.61
CA GLU A 59 -21.86 -26.65 -34.45
C GLU A 59 -22.17 -28.16 -34.33
N ALA A 60 -22.00 -28.70 -33.11
CA ALA A 60 -22.92 -29.61 -32.37
C ALA A 60 -22.15 -30.62 -31.47
N PRO A 61 -22.76 -31.23 -30.42
CA PRO A 61 -24.03 -30.93 -29.75
C PRO A 61 -23.95 -30.82 -28.20
N VAL A 62 -25.02 -30.24 -27.65
CA VAL A 62 -25.45 -30.26 -26.25
C VAL A 62 -25.44 -31.69 -25.66
N VAL A 63 -24.88 -31.84 -24.45
CA VAL A 63 -25.03 -33.05 -23.61
C VAL A 63 -25.83 -32.68 -22.37
N GLU A 64 -26.91 -33.44 -22.16
CA GLU A 64 -27.85 -33.39 -21.03
C GLU A 64 -27.17 -33.58 -19.66
N GLU A 65 -27.63 -32.81 -18.67
CA GLU A 65 -27.33 -32.99 -17.25
C GLU A 65 -27.95 -34.28 -16.69
N ALA A 66 -27.15 -35.02 -15.91
CA ALA A 66 -27.62 -36.13 -15.08
C ALA A 66 -27.67 -35.71 -13.59
N PRO A 67 -28.57 -36.29 -12.78
CA PRO A 67 -28.97 -35.71 -11.50
C PRO A 67 -28.00 -36.02 -10.35
N VAL A 68 -27.86 -35.05 -9.44
CA VAL A 68 -27.08 -35.13 -8.20
C VAL A 68 -27.78 -36.06 -7.20
N ALA A 69 -27.04 -37.04 -6.68
CA ALA A 69 -27.48 -37.91 -5.59
C ALA A 69 -27.06 -37.33 -4.23
N GLU A 70 -28.03 -37.21 -3.32
CA GLU A 70 -27.83 -36.78 -1.94
C GLU A 70 -27.12 -37.88 -1.11
N THR A 71 -26.07 -37.50 -0.38
CA THR A 71 -25.48 -38.30 0.70
C THR A 71 -25.89 -37.77 2.08
N PRO A 72 -26.25 -38.63 3.04
CA PRO A 72 -26.78 -38.23 4.34
C PRO A 72 -25.68 -37.82 5.33
N VAL A 73 -25.98 -36.78 6.11
CA VAL A 73 -25.21 -36.28 7.26
C VAL A 73 -25.30 -37.28 8.42
N ALA A 74 -24.15 -37.63 8.99
CA ALA A 74 -24.06 -38.41 10.23
C ALA A 74 -23.84 -37.47 11.43
N GLU A 75 -24.65 -37.68 12.47
CA GLU A 75 -24.73 -36.90 13.70
C GLU A 75 -23.51 -37.06 14.62
N THR A 76 -23.06 -35.94 15.18
CA THR A 76 -22.09 -35.86 16.28
C THR A 76 -22.82 -35.87 17.63
N PRO A 77 -22.47 -36.72 18.62
CA PRO A 77 -22.98 -36.58 19.97
C PRO A 77 -22.07 -35.70 20.83
N ALA A 78 -22.71 -34.80 21.58
CA ALA A 78 -22.14 -33.97 22.64
C ALA A 78 -21.50 -34.79 23.77
N ALA A 79 -20.44 -34.24 24.36
CA ALA A 79 -19.86 -34.71 25.62
C ALA A 79 -20.03 -33.63 26.70
N GLU A 80 -20.64 -34.04 27.82
CA GLU A 80 -20.94 -33.27 29.02
C GLU A 80 -19.85 -33.54 30.09
N GLU A 81 -19.58 -32.56 30.94
CA GLU A 81 -18.46 -32.54 31.89
C GLU A 81 -18.72 -33.22 33.27
N THR A 82 -17.59 -33.53 33.93
CA THR A 82 -17.32 -33.65 35.39
C THR A 82 -17.53 -35.02 36.11
N PRO A 83 -16.97 -35.23 37.34
CA PRO A 83 -15.54 -35.52 37.65
C PRO A 83 -15.39 -36.80 38.53
N VAL A 84 -14.17 -37.16 38.99
CA VAL A 84 -13.83 -37.74 40.35
C VAL A 84 -12.44 -38.45 40.39
N VAL A 85 -11.53 -37.85 41.18
CA VAL A 85 -10.51 -38.34 42.15
C VAL A 85 -9.92 -39.79 42.11
N SER A 86 -8.57 -39.86 42.05
CA SER A 86 -7.49 -40.74 42.62
C SER A 86 -7.79 -42.10 43.32
N PRO A 87 -6.84 -43.08 43.50
CA PRO A 87 -5.37 -42.90 43.69
C PRO A 87 -4.37 -44.00 43.15
N ILE A 88 -3.07 -43.68 43.28
CA ILE A 88 -1.85 -44.52 43.14
C ILE A 88 -1.81 -45.61 44.25
N PRO A 89 -1.33 -46.87 44.01
CA PRO A 89 0.05 -47.25 44.40
C PRO A 89 0.78 -48.38 43.64
N ALA A 90 2.10 -48.17 43.54
CA ALA A 90 3.22 -49.09 43.78
C ALA A 90 3.69 -50.14 42.75
N GLU A 91 4.99 -50.04 42.43
CA GLU A 91 5.90 -51.04 41.87
C GLU A 91 6.19 -52.18 42.87
N PRO A 92 6.58 -53.40 42.45
CA PRO A 92 8.01 -53.78 42.56
C PRO A 92 8.59 -54.80 41.54
N GLU A 93 9.87 -54.59 41.20
CA GLU A 93 11.03 -55.51 41.07
C GLU A 93 11.08 -56.81 40.19
N LYS A 94 12.01 -56.75 39.20
CA LYS A 94 13.07 -57.71 38.76
C LYS A 94 12.93 -59.25 38.94
N LYS A 95 13.13 -60.02 37.82
CA LYS A 95 14.28 -60.97 37.60
C LYS A 95 14.27 -61.70 36.24
N LYS A 96 15.47 -62.21 35.90
CA LYS A 96 16.05 -62.74 34.65
C LYS A 96 15.49 -64.09 34.14
N GLY A 97 15.63 -64.39 32.84
CA GLY A 97 15.71 -65.77 32.31
C GLY A 97 15.55 -65.90 30.78
N HIS A 98 16.41 -66.69 30.13
CA HIS A 98 16.65 -66.75 28.67
C HIS A 98 15.76 -67.70 27.82
N ALA A 99 15.52 -67.26 26.57
CA ALA A 99 15.58 -67.93 25.26
C ALA A 99 14.82 -69.25 24.92
N SER A 100 14.04 -69.22 23.83
CA SER A 100 14.00 -70.28 22.78
C SER A 100 13.18 -69.87 21.51
N VAL A 101 13.88 -69.27 20.54
CA VAL A 101 14.09 -69.73 19.14
C VAL A 101 12.92 -70.38 18.32
N ILE A 102 12.45 -69.59 17.33
CA ILE A 102 12.18 -69.87 15.88
C ILE A 102 10.89 -70.60 15.41
N ILE A 103 9.98 -69.79 14.84
CA ILE A 103 9.36 -69.91 13.50
C ILE A 103 9.24 -68.45 13.00
N GLY A 104 9.68 -67.99 11.83
CA GLY A 104 10.14 -68.62 10.61
C GLY A 104 9.97 -67.64 9.44
N VAL A 105 10.88 -66.66 9.34
CA VAL A 105 11.36 -65.98 8.12
C VAL A 105 10.45 -64.99 7.35
N VAL A 106 9.11 -65.01 7.39
CA VAL A 106 8.32 -63.97 6.67
C VAL A 106 8.08 -62.70 7.50
N ALA A 107 7.84 -62.85 8.81
CA ALA A 107 7.65 -61.72 9.71
C ALA A 107 8.95 -60.92 9.95
N ILE A 108 10.13 -61.54 9.81
CA ILE A 108 11.42 -60.85 10.00
C ILE A 108 11.74 -59.94 8.82
N VAL A 109 11.38 -60.27 7.59
CA VAL A 109 11.58 -59.35 6.46
C VAL A 109 10.60 -58.17 6.56
N VAL A 110 9.35 -58.39 6.96
CA VAL A 110 8.38 -57.30 7.17
C VAL A 110 8.72 -56.46 8.40
N LEU A 111 9.24 -57.04 9.49
CA LEU A 111 9.69 -56.30 10.68
C LEU A 111 11.09 -55.66 10.51
N VAL A 112 11.95 -56.16 9.62
CA VAL A 112 13.19 -55.50 9.24
C VAL A 112 12.90 -54.42 8.20
N VAL A 113 11.96 -54.60 7.28
CA VAL A 113 11.54 -53.54 6.37
C VAL A 113 10.76 -52.47 7.13
N LEU A 114 9.80 -52.80 8.00
CA LEU A 114 9.14 -51.85 8.90
C LEU A 114 10.09 -51.30 9.97
N GLY A 115 11.05 -52.08 10.48
CA GLY A 115 12.06 -51.61 11.43
C GLY A 115 13.13 -50.72 10.78
N VAL A 116 13.36 -50.86 9.47
CA VAL A 116 14.21 -49.98 8.67
C VAL A 116 13.41 -48.79 8.13
N PHE A 117 12.11 -48.93 7.85
CA PHE A 117 11.22 -47.82 7.46
C PHE A 117 10.88 -46.96 8.69
N LEU A 118 10.43 -47.55 9.79
CA LEU A 118 10.19 -46.85 11.08
C LEU A 118 11.50 -46.47 11.76
N GLY A 119 12.59 -47.23 11.60
CA GLY A 119 13.91 -46.84 12.08
C GLY A 119 14.57 -45.72 11.28
N LYS A 120 14.19 -45.53 10.01
CA LYS A 120 14.61 -44.36 9.20
C LYS A 120 13.63 -43.18 9.29
N HIS A 121 12.35 -43.40 9.61
CA HIS A 121 11.39 -42.30 9.79
C HIS A 121 11.28 -41.78 11.22
N PHE A 122 11.60 -42.58 12.26
CA PHE A 122 11.49 -42.16 13.67
C PHE A 122 12.83 -42.13 14.45
N PHE A 123 13.96 -42.47 13.81
CA PHE A 123 15.31 -42.28 14.38
C PHE A 123 16.25 -41.51 13.44
N GLY A 124 15.69 -40.68 12.56
CA GLY A 124 16.38 -39.50 12.07
C GLY A 124 16.42 -38.45 13.17
N GLY A 125 17.18 -38.69 14.24
CA GLY A 125 17.47 -37.63 15.20
C GLY A 125 18.07 -36.48 14.41
N LYS A 126 17.29 -35.40 14.22
CA LYS A 126 17.82 -34.09 13.79
C LYS A 126 19.10 -33.92 14.60
N LYS A 127 20.27 -33.96 13.95
CA LYS A 127 21.52 -33.71 14.68
C LYS A 127 21.35 -32.34 15.29
N SER A 128 21.16 -32.27 16.61
CA SER A 128 20.98 -31.02 17.31
C SER A 128 22.22 -30.18 17.02
N VAL A 129 22.05 -29.10 16.27
CA VAL A 129 23.09 -28.08 16.13
C VAL A 129 23.39 -27.51 17.51
N ASN A 130 24.63 -27.06 17.70
CA ASN A 130 25.01 -26.50 18.99
C ASN A 130 24.53 -25.04 19.07
N GLU A 131 23.36 -24.84 19.66
CA GLU A 131 22.74 -23.52 19.89
C GLU A 131 23.55 -22.62 20.84
N ASN A 132 24.54 -23.16 21.56
CA ASN A 132 25.45 -22.39 22.41
C ASN A 132 26.71 -21.92 21.68
N MET A 133 26.80 -22.12 20.36
CA MET A 133 27.88 -21.60 19.54
C MET A 133 27.54 -20.18 19.10
N VAL A 134 28.50 -19.27 19.31
CA VAL A 134 28.37 -17.86 18.93
C VAL A 134 29.59 -17.47 18.12
N VAL A 135 29.35 -16.94 16.93
CA VAL A 135 30.36 -16.31 16.08
C VAL A 135 30.27 -14.81 16.30
N TYR A 136 31.40 -14.12 16.31
CA TYR A 136 31.41 -12.67 16.48
C TYR A 136 32.64 -12.06 15.84
N LEU A 137 32.50 -10.80 15.46
CA LEU A 137 33.55 -10.01 14.86
C LEU A 137 34.19 -9.14 15.94
N ARG A 138 35.48 -9.36 16.19
CA ARG A 138 36.28 -8.58 17.15
C ARG A 138 37.27 -7.70 16.39
N LYS A 139 36.98 -6.41 16.29
CA LYS A 139 37.63 -5.53 15.30
C LYS A 139 37.48 -6.13 13.90
N ASN A 140 38.59 -6.44 13.22
CA ASN A 140 38.58 -7.16 11.95
C ASN A 140 38.91 -8.66 12.10
N VAL A 141 38.83 -9.25 13.30
CA VAL A 141 39.10 -10.67 13.51
C VAL A 141 37.79 -11.41 13.76
N LEU A 142 37.43 -12.31 12.87
CA LEU A 142 36.31 -13.23 13.05
C LEU A 142 36.69 -14.26 14.13
N CYS A 143 35.83 -14.41 15.13
CA CYS A 143 36.03 -15.28 16.28
C CYS A 143 34.84 -16.22 16.46
N VAL A 144 35.07 -17.38 17.08
CA VAL A 144 33.98 -18.25 17.53
C VAL A 144 34.18 -18.70 18.96
N ASN A 145 33.11 -18.62 19.74
CA ASN A 145 32.96 -19.32 21.00
C ASN A 145 32.12 -20.56 20.76
N LYS A 146 32.74 -21.74 20.90
CA LYS A 146 32.07 -23.01 20.58
C LYS A 146 31.03 -23.43 21.62
N ASN A 147 31.06 -22.87 22.84
CA ASN A 147 30.05 -23.14 23.85
C ASN A 147 30.09 -22.05 24.93
N ILE A 148 29.18 -21.07 24.83
CA ILE A 148 29.09 -19.94 25.75
C ILE A 148 28.74 -20.36 27.19
N THR A 149 28.12 -21.53 27.39
CA THR A 149 27.74 -22.04 28.73
C THR A 149 28.86 -22.81 29.44
N ALA A 150 30.00 -23.06 28.77
CA ALA A 150 31.11 -23.77 29.37
C ALA A 150 31.66 -23.02 30.60
N LYS A 151 32.13 -23.75 31.63
CA LYS A 151 32.75 -23.16 32.84
C LYS A 151 33.90 -22.19 32.55
N LYS A 152 34.60 -22.42 31.43
CA LYS A 152 35.65 -21.54 30.89
C LYS A 152 35.43 -21.47 29.38
N PRO A 153 34.60 -20.51 28.91
CA PRO A 153 34.37 -20.33 27.50
C PRO A 153 35.71 -20.03 26.80
N LYS A 154 35.93 -20.66 25.64
CA LYS A 154 37.18 -20.51 24.90
C LYS A 154 36.90 -19.81 23.59
N VAL A 155 37.71 -18.80 23.32
CA VAL A 155 37.73 -18.07 22.06
C VAL A 155 38.67 -18.77 21.08
N TYR A 156 38.21 -18.89 19.84
CA TYR A 156 38.97 -19.37 18.69
C TYR A 156 38.98 -18.25 17.66
N GLU A 157 40.16 -17.75 17.33
CA GLU A 157 40.32 -16.71 16.31
C GLU A 157 40.39 -17.38 14.94
N ILE A 158 39.40 -17.09 14.09
CA ILE A 158 39.13 -17.82 12.86
C ILE A 158 39.90 -17.22 11.69
N ALA A 159 39.66 -15.95 11.39
CA ALA A 159 40.21 -15.27 10.23
C ALA A 159 40.37 -13.77 10.53
N LYS A 160 41.38 -13.13 9.94
CA LYS A 160 41.45 -11.68 9.87
C LYS A 160 40.81 -11.23 8.56
N ILE A 161 39.77 -10.40 8.66
CA ILE A 161 39.06 -9.83 7.53
C ILE A 161 39.89 -8.67 6.98
N SER A 162 40.21 -8.71 5.69
CA SER A 162 41.00 -7.67 5.01
C SER A 162 40.07 -6.65 4.35
N GLY A 163 40.51 -5.39 4.24
CA GLY A 163 39.71 -4.31 3.63
C GLY A 163 38.62 -3.74 4.54
N VAL A 164 38.68 -4.03 5.85
CA VAL A 164 37.82 -3.42 6.87
C VAL A 164 38.71 -2.60 7.79
N ASP A 165 38.44 -1.30 7.86
CA ASP A 165 39.11 -0.39 8.78
C ASP A 165 38.59 -0.56 10.20
N ASP A 166 39.44 -0.32 11.19
CA ASP A 166 39.14 -0.58 12.61
C ASP A 166 38.04 0.32 13.18
N ASP A 167 37.68 1.41 12.49
CA ASP A 167 36.81 2.49 12.96
C ASP A 167 35.51 2.65 12.12
N GLU A 168 35.35 1.91 11.02
CA GLU A 168 34.20 2.03 10.11
C GLU A 168 33.67 0.63 9.73
N TYR A 169 32.48 0.28 10.24
CA TYR A 169 31.84 -1.01 10.01
C TYR A 169 30.60 -0.84 9.15
N PRO A 170 30.72 -1.04 7.84
CA PRO A 170 29.59 -0.91 6.94
C PRO A 170 28.51 -1.98 7.16
N SER A 171 27.27 -1.65 6.83
CA SER A 171 26.09 -2.50 7.01
C SER A 171 26.20 -3.86 6.30
N TYR A 172 26.85 -3.93 5.15
CA TYR A 172 27.03 -5.19 4.42
C TYR A 172 27.93 -6.22 5.14
N LEU A 173 28.68 -5.85 6.19
CA LEU A 173 29.33 -6.84 7.07
C LEU A 173 28.33 -7.63 7.92
N TYR A 174 27.04 -7.30 7.87
CA TYR A 174 25.97 -8.10 8.47
C TYR A 174 25.65 -9.38 7.65
N SER A 175 26.09 -9.48 6.39
CA SER A 175 25.88 -10.61 5.47
C SER A 175 26.76 -11.84 5.75
N PHE A 176 26.85 -12.29 7.01
CA PHE A 176 27.51 -13.55 7.40
C PHE A 176 26.49 -14.58 7.87
N TYR A 177 26.67 -15.83 7.43
CA TYR A 177 25.61 -16.83 7.54
C TYR A 177 26.13 -18.15 8.11
N TYR A 178 25.33 -18.74 8.99
CA TYR A 178 25.47 -20.15 9.32
C TYR A 178 24.88 -21.00 8.19
N GLY A 179 25.58 -22.07 7.79
CA GLY A 179 24.97 -23.08 6.93
C GLY A 179 23.84 -23.81 7.68
N TYR A 180 22.65 -23.87 7.08
CA TYR A 180 21.45 -24.46 7.70
C TYR A 180 21.71 -25.83 8.32
N GLY A 181 21.47 -25.97 9.62
CA GLY A 181 21.60 -27.24 10.34
C GLY A 181 23.04 -27.80 10.43
N THR A 182 24.07 -27.01 10.11
CA THR A 182 25.46 -27.49 10.05
C THR A 182 26.43 -26.69 10.89
N ASP A 183 27.73 -27.04 10.81
CA ASP A 183 28.82 -26.30 11.44
C ASP A 183 29.59 -25.42 10.47
N GLU A 184 29.14 -25.32 9.21
CA GLU A 184 29.73 -24.43 8.23
C GLU A 184 29.32 -22.98 8.52
N PHE A 185 30.25 -22.07 8.30
CA PHE A 185 30.05 -20.64 8.41
C PHE A 185 30.59 -19.97 7.15
N TYR A 186 29.73 -19.19 6.51
CA TYR A 186 30.00 -18.44 5.29
C TYR A 186 30.26 -16.99 5.66
N PHE A 187 31.37 -16.44 5.17
CA PHE A 187 31.83 -15.10 5.51
C PHE A 187 32.73 -14.54 4.41
N PHE A 188 32.88 -13.22 4.38
CA PHE A 188 33.84 -12.56 3.49
C PHE A 188 35.21 -12.44 4.19
N SER A 189 36.24 -13.04 3.61
CA SER A 189 37.62 -12.99 4.16
C SER A 189 38.39 -11.74 3.73
N LYS A 190 37.99 -11.15 2.60
CA LYS A 190 38.41 -9.86 2.10
C LYS A 190 37.18 -9.11 1.61
N VAL A 191 37.14 -7.82 1.87
CA VAL A 191 36.10 -6.90 1.42
C VAL A 191 36.76 -5.79 0.62
N ASP A 192 36.07 -5.33 -0.41
CA ASP A 192 36.35 -4.11 -1.16
C ASP A 192 35.13 -3.22 -1.05
N THR A 193 35.24 -2.19 -0.21
CA THR A 193 34.12 -1.33 0.16
C THR A 193 33.78 -0.32 -0.92
N GLU A 194 34.74 0.02 -1.79
CA GLU A 194 34.53 0.96 -2.90
C GLU A 194 33.67 0.31 -4.00
N ASP A 195 33.94 -0.95 -4.29
CA ASP A 195 33.25 -1.71 -5.34
C ASP A 195 32.06 -2.55 -4.82
N GLY A 196 31.80 -2.56 -3.50
CA GLY A 196 30.69 -3.34 -2.92
C GLY A 196 30.83 -4.86 -3.04
N VAL A 197 32.05 -5.38 -3.21
CA VAL A 197 32.34 -6.81 -3.45
C VAL A 197 33.32 -7.41 -2.44
N GLY A 198 33.39 -8.74 -2.39
CA GLY A 198 34.30 -9.45 -1.48
C GLY A 198 34.78 -10.82 -1.97
N THR A 199 35.63 -11.43 -1.14
CA THR A 199 36.07 -12.83 -1.27
C THR A 199 35.23 -13.71 -0.35
N LEU A 200 34.22 -14.37 -0.93
CA LEU A 200 33.37 -15.30 -0.21
C LEU A 200 34.18 -16.54 0.20
N SER A 201 34.10 -16.89 1.47
CA SER A 201 34.86 -17.99 2.07
C SER A 201 33.97 -18.79 3.01
N ARG A 202 34.39 -20.04 3.30
CA ARG A 202 33.74 -20.87 4.31
C ARG A 202 34.71 -21.59 5.22
N ILE A 203 34.24 -21.89 6.43
CA ILE A 203 34.96 -22.72 7.39
C ILE A 203 34.01 -23.58 8.24
N ASN A 204 34.43 -24.81 8.53
CA ASN A 204 33.78 -25.64 9.52
C ASN A 204 34.20 -25.24 10.95
N LEU A 205 33.28 -24.62 11.70
CA LEU A 205 33.52 -24.08 13.04
C LEU A 205 33.90 -25.15 14.08
N LYS A 206 33.43 -26.40 13.93
CA LYS A 206 33.88 -27.50 14.81
C LYS A 206 35.36 -27.80 14.62
N LYS A 207 35.87 -27.75 13.38
CA LYS A 207 37.28 -28.04 13.06
C LYS A 207 38.23 -26.90 13.42
N ALA A 208 37.72 -25.67 13.53
CA ALA A 208 38.49 -24.48 13.83
C ALA A 208 39.46 -24.65 15.01
N LYS A 209 40.68 -24.16 14.83
CA LYS A 209 41.78 -24.11 15.79
C LYS A 209 41.80 -22.74 16.48
N LYS A 210 42.56 -22.67 17.57
CA LYS A 210 42.54 -21.53 18.49
C LYS A 210 43.11 -20.25 17.86
N ASP A 211 44.18 -20.39 17.09
CA ASP A 211 44.99 -19.29 16.58
C ASP A 211 44.75 -19.12 15.07
N VAL A 212 44.67 -17.87 14.59
CA VAL A 212 44.33 -17.53 13.19
C VAL A 212 45.20 -18.29 12.17
N ASP A 213 46.53 -18.27 12.34
CA ASP A 213 47.49 -18.89 11.42
C ASP A 213 47.28 -20.42 11.24
N LYS A 214 46.60 -21.07 12.19
CA LYS A 214 46.30 -22.51 12.14
C LYS A 214 45.00 -22.81 11.40
N ASN A 215 44.21 -21.79 11.10
CA ASN A 215 42.94 -21.89 10.41
C ASN A 215 43.05 -21.57 8.92
N GLU A 216 44.12 -20.94 8.44
CA GLU A 216 44.31 -20.62 7.01
C GLU A 216 44.06 -21.83 6.10
N SER A 217 44.67 -22.98 6.40
CA SER A 217 44.46 -24.24 5.65
C SER A 217 43.07 -24.87 5.80
N LEU A 218 42.24 -24.38 6.74
CA LEU A 218 40.88 -24.84 6.99
C LEU A 218 39.82 -23.92 6.36
N ILE A 219 40.22 -22.71 5.97
CA ILE A 219 39.36 -21.76 5.27
C ILE A 219 39.40 -22.13 3.78
N GLN A 220 38.23 -22.32 3.21
CA GLN A 220 38.07 -22.49 1.78
C GLN A 220 37.60 -21.18 1.18
N GLU A 221 38.39 -20.61 0.29
CA GLU A 221 37.94 -19.59 -0.64
C GLU A 221 36.95 -20.22 -1.63
N ILE A 222 35.76 -19.63 -1.74
CA ILE A 222 34.71 -20.08 -2.66
C ILE A 222 34.85 -19.29 -3.97
N ASP A 223 34.83 -17.97 -3.87
CA ASP A 223 34.97 -17.09 -5.03
C ASP A 223 35.41 -15.68 -4.63
N THR A 224 35.78 -14.87 -5.61
CA THR A 224 36.20 -13.47 -5.47
C THR A 224 35.30 -12.56 -6.31
N LYS A 225 35.25 -11.27 -5.93
CA LYS A 225 34.33 -10.28 -6.53
C LYS A 225 32.86 -10.69 -6.39
N VAL A 226 32.51 -11.26 -5.25
CA VAL A 226 31.14 -11.63 -4.93
C VAL A 226 30.45 -10.40 -4.33
N SER A 227 29.24 -10.06 -4.79
CA SER A 227 28.44 -8.98 -4.20
C SER A 227 28.27 -9.22 -2.71
N LEU A 228 28.41 -8.16 -1.91
CA LEU A 228 28.27 -8.24 -0.46
C LEU A 228 26.80 -8.34 -0.01
N ASN A 229 25.85 -8.00 -0.88
CA ASN A 229 24.42 -7.98 -0.60
C ASN A 229 23.69 -9.20 -1.17
N ASP A 230 24.17 -9.75 -2.29
CA ASP A 230 23.41 -10.74 -3.07
C ASP A 230 23.95 -12.15 -2.84
N ILE A 231 23.73 -12.65 -1.62
CA ILE A 231 24.11 -13.99 -1.19
C ILE A 231 22.95 -14.68 -0.47
N ARG A 232 22.65 -15.92 -0.86
CA ARG A 232 21.68 -16.79 -0.18
C ARG A 232 22.31 -18.16 0.09
N VAL A 233 22.43 -18.51 1.37
CA VAL A 233 22.88 -19.86 1.77
C VAL A 233 21.66 -20.77 1.83
N ILE A 234 21.46 -21.60 0.81
CA ILE A 234 20.23 -22.40 0.65
C ILE A 234 20.31 -23.81 1.26
N ASP A 235 21.53 -24.33 1.44
CA ASP A 235 21.78 -25.59 2.14
C ASP A 235 23.22 -25.58 2.69
N LYS A 236 23.59 -26.60 3.44
CA LYS A 236 24.92 -26.79 4.04
C LYS A 236 26.10 -26.57 3.10
N ASP A 237 25.94 -26.94 1.84
CA ASP A 237 26.95 -26.96 0.77
C ASP A 237 26.41 -26.28 -0.49
N LYS A 238 25.35 -25.46 -0.37
CA LYS A 238 24.79 -24.74 -1.50
C LYS A 238 24.64 -23.27 -1.17
N VAL A 239 25.27 -22.43 -1.98
CA VAL A 239 25.20 -20.98 -1.85
C VAL A 239 24.97 -20.40 -3.21
N LEU A 240 23.95 -19.56 -3.32
CA LEU A 240 23.63 -18.77 -4.49
C LEU A 240 24.16 -17.36 -4.25
N TYR A 241 24.82 -16.76 -5.25
CA TYR A 241 25.38 -15.42 -5.11
C TYR A 241 25.60 -14.72 -6.45
N ILE A 242 25.61 -13.38 -6.46
CA ILE A 242 26.03 -12.58 -7.63
C ILE A 242 27.54 -12.34 -7.60
N LYS A 243 28.18 -12.47 -8.77
CA LYS A 243 29.61 -12.23 -8.98
C LYS A 243 29.84 -11.16 -10.03
N GLY A 244 30.68 -10.18 -9.70
CA GLY A 244 30.75 -8.95 -10.47
C GLY A 244 29.41 -8.24 -10.34
N ASP A 245 28.92 -7.74 -11.47
CA ASP A 245 27.72 -6.91 -11.49
C ASP A 245 26.47 -7.73 -11.87
N ASP A 246 26.63 -8.87 -12.56
CA ASP A 246 25.50 -9.47 -13.32
C ASP A 246 25.44 -11.02 -13.34
N LYS A 247 26.39 -11.72 -12.70
CA LYS A 247 26.50 -13.20 -12.85
C LYS A 247 26.00 -13.94 -11.65
N LEU A 248 24.90 -14.65 -11.82
CA LEU A 248 24.38 -15.56 -10.82
C LEU A 248 25.17 -16.87 -10.79
N MET A 249 25.73 -17.18 -9.63
CA MET A 249 26.62 -18.31 -9.39
C MET A 249 26.04 -19.27 -8.35
N LEU A 250 26.16 -20.58 -8.59
CA LEU A 250 25.85 -21.62 -7.61
C LEU A 250 27.13 -22.30 -7.13
N TYR A 251 27.45 -22.13 -5.85
CA TYR A 251 28.43 -22.96 -5.17
C TYR A 251 27.79 -24.29 -4.77
N ASN A 252 28.37 -25.42 -5.21
CA ASN A 252 27.84 -26.77 -4.96
C ASN A 252 28.56 -27.54 -3.82
N GLY A 253 29.36 -26.82 -3.01
CA GLY A 253 30.14 -27.40 -1.92
C GLY A 253 31.53 -27.86 -2.35
N LYS A 254 31.84 -27.83 -3.64
CA LYS A 254 33.15 -28.17 -4.19
C LYS A 254 33.67 -27.08 -5.11
N ASP A 255 32.85 -26.67 -6.05
CA ASP A 255 33.13 -25.67 -7.07
C ASP A 255 31.91 -24.77 -7.29
N SER A 256 32.16 -23.60 -7.89
CA SER A 256 31.12 -22.67 -8.30
C SER A 256 30.86 -22.83 -9.80
N VAL A 257 29.58 -22.78 -10.17
CA VAL A 257 29.13 -22.89 -11.56
C VAL A 257 28.25 -21.70 -11.90
N ASP A 258 28.35 -21.22 -13.14
CA ASP A 258 27.47 -20.19 -13.68
C ASP A 258 26.06 -20.76 -13.80
N LEU A 259 25.04 -20.03 -13.31
CA LEU A 259 23.63 -20.34 -13.54
C LEU A 259 23.03 -19.43 -14.61
N ALA A 260 23.19 -18.12 -14.45
CA ALA A 260 22.65 -17.12 -15.36
C ALA A 260 23.58 -15.90 -15.43
N LYS A 261 23.32 -15.03 -16.42
CA LYS A 261 24.03 -13.77 -16.66
C LYS A 261 23.01 -12.65 -16.81
N ASP A 262 23.49 -11.42 -16.78
CA ASP A 262 22.66 -10.23 -16.91
C ASP A 262 21.59 -10.17 -15.79
N VAL A 263 21.89 -10.75 -14.62
CA VAL A 263 21.00 -10.85 -13.46
C VAL A 263 21.35 -9.73 -12.47
N GLU A 264 20.41 -8.82 -12.29
CA GLU A 264 20.49 -7.73 -11.31
C GLU A 264 20.11 -8.23 -9.91
N ASP A 265 19.01 -8.98 -9.83
CA ASP A 265 18.48 -9.51 -8.56
C ASP A 265 17.86 -10.90 -8.76
N PHE A 266 17.70 -11.65 -7.66
CA PHE A 266 17.12 -12.99 -7.70
C PHE A 266 16.35 -13.33 -6.42
N GLU A 267 15.25 -14.07 -6.58
CA GLU A 267 14.48 -14.60 -5.45
C GLU A 267 14.26 -16.11 -5.53
N LEU A 268 14.27 -16.74 -4.36
CA LEU A 268 14.14 -18.20 -4.23
C LEU A 268 12.72 -18.56 -3.84
N ASN A 269 12.23 -19.72 -4.27
CA ASN A 269 11.01 -20.24 -3.66
C ASN A 269 11.27 -20.72 -2.23
N ASP A 270 10.20 -20.88 -1.45
CA ASP A 270 10.18 -21.46 -0.09
C ASP A 270 11.06 -22.70 0.08
N LYS A 271 11.08 -23.56 -0.95
CA LYS A 271 11.81 -24.83 -0.93
C LYS A 271 13.29 -24.68 -1.31
N ASN A 272 13.72 -23.49 -1.73
CA ASN A 272 15.03 -23.17 -2.28
C ASN A 272 15.45 -24.10 -3.44
N THR A 273 14.47 -24.49 -4.26
CA THR A 273 14.63 -25.42 -5.39
C THR A 273 14.58 -24.73 -6.74
N LYS A 274 13.92 -23.57 -6.82
CA LYS A 274 13.83 -22.71 -7.98
C LYS A 274 14.26 -21.30 -7.62
N VAL A 275 14.72 -20.58 -8.62
CA VAL A 275 15.11 -19.17 -8.54
C VAL A 275 14.42 -18.43 -9.67
N LEU A 276 13.82 -17.29 -9.32
CA LEU A 276 13.33 -16.29 -10.24
C LEU A 276 14.42 -15.23 -10.41
N LEU A 277 14.65 -14.83 -11.65
CA LEU A 277 15.72 -13.95 -12.09
C LEU A 277 15.10 -12.63 -12.55
N LYS A 278 15.67 -11.52 -12.08
CA LYS A 278 15.39 -10.18 -12.58
C LYS A 278 16.58 -9.70 -13.40
N LYS A 279 16.32 -9.36 -14.66
CA LYS A 279 17.31 -8.84 -15.59
C LYS A 279 16.85 -7.47 -16.05
N VAL A 280 17.71 -6.46 -15.96
CA VAL A 280 17.38 -5.11 -16.43
C VAL A 280 17.07 -5.18 -17.92
N SER A 281 15.89 -4.72 -18.32
CA SER A 281 15.48 -4.75 -19.73
C SER A 281 15.95 -3.50 -20.49
N ASP A 282 15.81 -2.33 -19.86
CA ASP A 282 16.27 -1.04 -20.40
C ASP A 282 17.26 -0.38 -19.43
N GLU A 283 18.40 0.08 -19.95
CA GLU A 283 19.41 0.79 -19.14
C GLU A 283 18.94 2.20 -18.73
N ASP A 284 17.97 2.78 -19.43
CA ASP A 284 17.40 4.10 -19.14
C ASP A 284 16.20 4.05 -18.17
N ASP A 285 15.58 2.87 -17.98
CA ASP A 285 14.49 2.62 -17.01
C ASP A 285 14.86 1.49 -16.03
N SER A 286 15.29 1.87 -14.83
CA SER A 286 15.73 0.93 -13.78
C SER A 286 14.62 0.08 -13.16
N GLU A 287 13.35 0.36 -13.47
CA GLU A 287 12.20 -0.38 -12.92
C GLU A 287 11.64 -1.41 -13.91
N LEU A 288 12.16 -1.45 -15.14
CA LEU A 288 11.73 -2.34 -16.20
C LEU A 288 12.59 -3.61 -16.29
N TYR A 289 11.97 -4.78 -16.15
CA TYR A 289 12.68 -6.06 -16.07
C TYR A 289 12.20 -7.12 -17.05
N ASP A 290 13.15 -7.94 -17.50
CA ASP A 290 12.92 -9.27 -18.04
C ASP A 290 12.91 -10.29 -16.88
N LEU A 291 11.84 -11.09 -16.81
CA LEU A 291 11.62 -12.07 -15.76
C LEU A 291 11.78 -13.49 -16.29
N SER A 292 12.58 -14.29 -15.61
CA SER A 292 12.78 -15.72 -15.93
C SER A 292 12.81 -16.58 -14.67
N ILE A 293 12.54 -17.87 -14.80
CA ILE A 293 12.65 -18.86 -13.73
C ILE A 293 13.52 -20.05 -14.14
N MET A 294 14.24 -20.64 -13.19
CA MET A 294 15.00 -21.87 -13.41
C MET A 294 15.17 -22.72 -12.15
N GLU A 295 15.47 -24.02 -12.31
CA GLU A 295 15.89 -24.85 -11.19
C GLU A 295 17.26 -24.39 -10.63
N VAL A 296 17.44 -24.44 -9.31
CA VAL A 296 18.72 -24.13 -8.65
C VAL A 296 19.69 -25.30 -8.79
N LYS A 297 20.18 -25.48 -10.02
CA LYS A 297 21.03 -26.60 -10.42
C LYS A 297 21.82 -26.25 -11.69
N ALA A 298 23.06 -26.72 -11.73
CA ALA A 298 23.94 -26.58 -12.89
C ALA A 298 23.30 -27.14 -14.17
N GLY A 299 23.27 -26.32 -15.22
CA GLY A 299 22.74 -26.69 -16.54
C GLY A 299 21.22 -26.90 -16.57
N ALA A 300 20.48 -26.30 -15.63
CA ALA A 300 19.04 -26.15 -15.77
C ALA A 300 18.74 -25.18 -16.93
N ASP A 301 17.63 -25.43 -17.61
CA ASP A 301 17.13 -24.52 -18.63
C ASP A 301 16.46 -23.32 -17.94
N GLU A 302 16.64 -22.14 -18.52
CA GLU A 302 15.95 -20.91 -18.14
C GLU A 302 14.63 -20.82 -18.91
N GLU A 303 13.55 -20.54 -18.20
CA GLU A 303 12.20 -20.34 -18.74
C GLU A 303 11.81 -18.87 -18.57
N GLU A 304 11.53 -18.20 -19.68
CA GLU A 304 11.07 -16.80 -19.70
C GLU A 304 9.62 -16.72 -19.22
N ILE A 305 9.34 -15.78 -18.31
CA ILE A 305 8.01 -15.50 -17.78
C ILE A 305 7.40 -14.29 -18.51
N ALA A 306 8.14 -13.19 -18.55
CA ALA A 306 7.70 -11.93 -19.13
C ALA A 306 8.90 -11.05 -19.50
N LYS A 307 8.67 -10.08 -20.39
CA LYS A 307 9.65 -9.07 -20.81
C LYS A 307 9.06 -7.69 -20.65
N ASP A 308 9.93 -6.72 -20.40
CA ASP A 308 9.55 -5.31 -20.29
C ASP A 308 8.40 -5.10 -19.29
N VAL A 309 8.57 -5.60 -18.05
CA VAL A 309 7.52 -5.54 -17.02
C VAL A 309 7.99 -4.91 -15.70
N TYR A 310 7.02 -4.43 -14.92
CA TYR A 310 7.21 -3.83 -13.60
C TYR A 310 6.76 -4.83 -12.50
N PRO A 311 7.70 -5.52 -11.82
CA PRO A 311 7.36 -6.53 -10.81
C PRO A 311 6.92 -5.90 -9.49
N PHE A 312 5.73 -6.27 -9.00
CA PHE A 312 5.21 -5.85 -7.69
C PHE A 312 5.63 -6.81 -6.56
N GLU A 313 5.48 -8.12 -6.79
CA GLU A 313 5.85 -9.18 -5.85
C GLU A 313 6.43 -10.35 -6.63
N PHE A 314 7.47 -10.97 -6.10
CA PHE A 314 8.17 -12.01 -6.82
C PHE A 314 8.86 -12.99 -5.88
N GLU A 315 8.31 -14.19 -5.84
CA GLU A 315 8.97 -15.39 -5.37
C GLU A 315 9.00 -16.42 -6.49
N ALA A 316 9.91 -17.39 -6.44
CA ALA A 316 9.99 -18.36 -7.54
C ALA A 316 8.76 -19.28 -7.67
N ASP A 317 7.82 -19.31 -6.71
CA ASP A 317 6.55 -20.03 -6.86
C ASP A 317 5.39 -19.12 -7.35
N LEU A 318 5.54 -17.79 -7.26
CA LEU A 318 4.51 -16.78 -7.56
C LEU A 318 5.12 -15.43 -7.93
N CYS A 319 4.74 -14.86 -9.09
CA CYS A 319 5.16 -13.52 -9.48
C CYS A 319 3.96 -12.69 -9.94
N ILE A 320 3.88 -11.44 -9.48
CA ILE A 320 2.85 -10.47 -9.80
C ILE A 320 3.55 -9.25 -10.39
N TYR A 321 3.11 -8.81 -11.57
CA TYR A 321 3.75 -7.73 -12.31
C TYR A 321 2.75 -6.96 -13.17
N GLY A 322 3.03 -5.67 -13.37
CA GLY A 322 2.35 -4.80 -14.32
C GLY A 322 3.03 -4.84 -15.69
N SER A 323 2.25 -4.67 -16.76
CA SER A 323 2.78 -4.30 -18.09
C SER A 323 3.04 -2.79 -18.17
N ASP A 324 3.32 -2.28 -19.37
CA ASP A 324 3.44 -0.85 -19.72
C ASP A 324 2.77 0.11 -18.73
N TYR A 325 3.55 1.07 -18.22
CA TYR A 325 3.10 2.10 -17.29
C TYR A 325 2.68 3.37 -18.04
N ASP A 326 1.42 3.77 -17.89
CA ASP A 326 0.87 5.01 -18.42
C ASP A 326 1.11 6.16 -17.42
N GLU A 327 2.07 7.03 -17.75
CA GLU A 327 2.40 8.21 -16.95
C GLU A 327 1.24 9.22 -16.83
N ASP A 328 0.32 9.28 -17.80
CA ASP A 328 -0.76 10.29 -17.83
C ASP A 328 -1.84 9.99 -16.78
N ASN A 329 -2.09 8.71 -16.50
CA ASN A 329 -3.08 8.26 -15.53
C ASN A 329 -2.47 7.59 -14.28
N GLY A 330 -1.15 7.36 -14.27
CA GLY A 330 -0.41 6.74 -13.18
C GLY A 330 -0.83 5.30 -12.95
N SER A 331 -0.99 4.52 -14.02
CA SER A 331 -1.43 3.13 -13.93
C SER A 331 -0.73 2.23 -14.93
N TYR A 332 -0.69 0.95 -14.62
CA TYR A 332 -0.24 -0.12 -15.49
C TYR A 332 -1.40 -0.60 -16.36
N ASP A 333 -1.16 -0.77 -17.65
CA ASP A 333 -2.19 -1.20 -18.62
C ASP A 333 -2.85 -2.51 -18.18
N ASP A 334 -2.04 -3.50 -17.80
CA ASP A 334 -2.47 -4.82 -17.39
C ASP A 334 -1.71 -5.30 -16.15
N LEU A 335 -2.42 -6.00 -15.26
CA LEU A 335 -1.82 -6.74 -14.14
C LEU A 335 -1.84 -8.24 -14.43
N TYR A 336 -0.71 -8.90 -14.25
CA TYR A 336 -0.55 -10.34 -14.46
C TYR A 336 -0.09 -11.07 -13.20
N ILE A 337 -0.46 -12.35 -13.13
CA ILE A 337 0.03 -13.30 -12.14
C ILE A 337 0.60 -14.54 -12.83
N TYR A 338 1.87 -14.83 -12.57
CA TYR A 338 2.52 -16.08 -12.92
C TYR A 338 2.58 -17.00 -11.70
N LYS A 339 2.20 -18.27 -11.87
CA LYS A 339 2.35 -19.31 -10.85
C LYS A 339 3.26 -20.40 -11.40
N ASP A 340 4.19 -20.89 -10.60
CA ASP A 340 5.13 -21.91 -11.06
C ASP A 340 4.42 -23.15 -11.62
N GLY A 341 4.79 -23.55 -12.85
CA GLY A 341 4.19 -24.68 -13.57
C GLY A 341 2.90 -24.33 -14.32
N SER A 342 2.43 -23.08 -14.26
CA SER A 342 1.46 -22.53 -15.21
C SER A 342 2.07 -22.49 -16.62
N LYS A 343 1.22 -22.57 -17.64
CA LYS A 343 1.70 -22.54 -19.04
C LYS A 343 2.03 -21.12 -19.52
N GLU A 344 1.26 -20.16 -19.04
CA GLU A 344 1.30 -18.75 -19.41
C GLU A 344 0.82 -17.97 -18.18
N PRO A 345 1.28 -16.72 -17.99
CA PRO A 345 0.74 -15.80 -16.99
C PRO A 345 -0.76 -15.57 -17.17
N GLU A 346 -1.49 -15.41 -16.07
CA GLU A 346 -2.92 -15.09 -16.04
C GLU A 346 -3.09 -13.58 -15.92
N LYS A 347 -3.84 -12.97 -16.84
CA LYS A 347 -4.26 -11.57 -16.72
C LYS A 347 -5.31 -11.42 -15.61
N VAL A 348 -5.04 -10.56 -14.65
CA VAL A 348 -5.89 -10.30 -13.48
C VAL A 348 -6.83 -9.12 -13.72
N ALA A 349 -6.30 -8.01 -14.21
CA ALA A 349 -7.03 -6.75 -14.37
C ALA A 349 -6.38 -5.85 -15.44
N GLU A 350 -7.08 -4.76 -15.76
CA GLU A 350 -6.66 -3.66 -16.65
C GLU A 350 -6.66 -2.35 -15.85
N ASN A 351 -5.87 -1.36 -16.28
CA ASN A 351 -5.76 -0.02 -15.70
C ASN A 351 -5.49 -0.06 -14.18
N VAL A 352 -4.46 -0.81 -13.76
CA VAL A 352 -4.15 -1.00 -12.35
C VAL A 352 -3.27 0.12 -11.85
N ASN A 353 -3.72 0.88 -10.86
CA ASN A 353 -2.94 1.97 -10.28
C ASN A 353 -1.89 1.46 -9.28
N ASP A 354 -2.26 0.53 -8.39
CA ASP A 354 -1.35 -0.03 -7.39
C ASP A 354 -1.80 -1.41 -6.90
N VAL A 355 -0.88 -2.16 -6.27
CA VAL A 355 -1.11 -3.50 -5.72
C VAL A 355 -0.70 -3.55 -4.25
N PHE A 356 -1.62 -4.01 -3.40
CA PHE A 356 -1.47 -4.05 -1.95
C PHE A 356 -1.51 -5.50 -1.43
N PHE A 357 -0.42 -5.95 -0.82
CA PHE A 357 -0.29 -7.30 -0.31
C PHE A 357 -0.81 -7.43 1.12
N VAL A 358 -1.57 -8.50 1.40
CA VAL A 358 -2.07 -8.81 2.75
C VAL A 358 -1.40 -10.07 3.28
N GLY A 359 -0.54 -9.87 4.28
CA GLY A 359 0.04 -10.94 5.10
C GLY A 359 1.10 -11.74 4.36
N TYR A 360 1.60 -12.80 5.00
CA TYR A 360 2.70 -13.61 4.45
C TYR A 360 2.28 -14.61 3.35
N LYS A 361 1.01 -14.62 2.96
CA LYS A 361 0.50 -15.52 1.92
C LYS A 361 0.14 -14.72 0.69
N GLN A 362 1.14 -14.49 -0.15
CA GLN A 362 1.12 -13.65 -1.36
C GLN A 362 0.06 -14.06 -2.42
N GLU A 363 -0.69 -15.14 -2.26
CA GLU A 363 -1.78 -15.53 -3.18
C GLU A 363 -3.07 -14.71 -3.01
N ASN A 364 -3.20 -13.94 -1.92
CA ASN A 364 -4.29 -13.00 -1.72
C ASN A 364 -3.73 -11.59 -1.63
N PHE A 365 -4.25 -10.70 -2.46
CA PHE A 365 -3.84 -9.30 -2.50
C PHE A 365 -5.02 -8.44 -2.92
N PHE A 366 -4.87 -7.15 -2.71
CA PHE A 366 -5.78 -6.13 -3.17
C PHE A 366 -5.07 -5.30 -4.23
N TYR A 367 -5.84 -4.62 -5.06
CA TYR A 367 -5.30 -3.72 -6.05
C TYR A 367 -6.33 -2.65 -6.36
N THR A 368 -5.88 -1.49 -6.80
CA THR A 368 -6.75 -0.43 -7.29
C THR A 368 -6.79 -0.44 -8.80
N THR A 369 -7.97 -0.31 -9.37
CA THR A 369 -8.14 0.03 -10.79
C THR A 369 -8.54 1.48 -10.91
N VAL A 370 -8.12 2.14 -11.99
CA VAL A 370 -8.48 3.51 -12.29
C VAL A 370 -9.34 3.59 -13.54
N ASP A 371 -10.43 4.33 -13.44
CA ASP A 371 -11.22 4.76 -14.59
C ASP A 371 -11.06 6.27 -14.75
N THR A 372 -10.63 6.71 -15.93
CA THR A 372 -10.61 8.13 -16.29
C THR A 372 -11.96 8.53 -16.88
N ILE A 373 -12.62 9.48 -16.22
CA ILE A 373 -13.89 10.05 -16.68
C ILE A 373 -13.70 11.51 -17.07
N LYS A 374 -14.49 11.98 -18.05
CA LYS A 374 -14.57 13.39 -18.40
C LYS A 374 -15.72 14.02 -17.65
N VAL A 375 -15.43 15.08 -16.91
CA VAL A 375 -16.42 15.87 -16.20
C VAL A 375 -16.38 17.31 -16.71
N ASN A 376 -17.54 17.97 -16.75
CA ASN A 376 -17.58 19.39 -17.03
C ASN A 376 -17.00 20.15 -15.83
N LEU A 377 -16.10 21.10 -16.06
CA LEU A 377 -15.43 21.80 -14.96
C LEU A 377 -16.42 22.56 -14.06
N TYR A 378 -17.52 23.09 -14.64
CA TYR A 378 -18.55 23.78 -13.86
C TYR A 378 -19.30 22.87 -12.87
N ASP A 379 -19.40 21.56 -13.14
CA ASP A 379 -20.07 20.61 -12.24
C ASP A 379 -19.27 20.40 -10.93
N LEU A 380 -18.00 20.77 -10.93
CA LEU A 380 -17.09 20.73 -9.79
C LEU A 380 -17.09 22.02 -8.94
N ILE A 381 -17.90 23.02 -9.32
CA ILE A 381 -17.93 24.34 -8.66
C ILE A 381 -19.16 24.46 -7.75
N ASP A 382 -18.96 24.96 -6.53
CA ASP A 382 -20.06 25.38 -5.66
C ASP A 382 -20.48 26.81 -6.03
N ASP A 383 -21.61 26.92 -6.74
CA ASP A 383 -22.19 28.20 -7.16
C ASP A 383 -23.62 28.37 -6.60
N PRO A 384 -23.76 28.76 -5.31
CA PRO A 384 -25.05 29.00 -4.70
C PRO A 384 -25.77 30.24 -5.27
N LYS A 385 -25.10 31.02 -6.15
CA LYS A 385 -25.63 32.23 -6.78
C LYS A 385 -26.27 31.98 -8.15
N ALA A 386 -25.93 30.87 -8.80
CA ALA A 386 -26.40 30.52 -10.15
C ALA A 386 -27.90 30.70 -10.34
N GLU A 387 -28.72 30.12 -9.45
CA GLU A 387 -30.18 30.15 -9.58
C GLU A 387 -30.78 31.55 -9.44
N LYS A 388 -30.15 32.43 -8.63
CA LYS A 388 -30.61 33.82 -8.45
C LYS A 388 -30.19 34.72 -9.62
N GLU A 389 -29.11 34.37 -10.28
CA GLU A 389 -28.47 35.18 -11.34
C GLU A 389 -28.78 34.67 -12.75
N LYS A 390 -29.46 33.52 -12.89
CA LYS A 390 -29.73 32.85 -14.17
C LYS A 390 -30.45 33.71 -15.23
N ASP A 391 -31.28 34.66 -14.79
CA ASP A 391 -32.08 35.53 -15.65
C ASP A 391 -31.38 36.89 -15.88
N ILE A 392 -30.21 37.12 -15.28
CA ILE A 392 -29.44 38.35 -15.48
C ILE A 392 -28.54 38.15 -16.70
N HIS A 393 -28.78 38.94 -17.74
CA HIS A 393 -27.99 38.97 -18.96
C HIS A 393 -27.62 40.41 -19.32
N GLU A 394 -26.67 40.58 -20.22
CA GLU A 394 -26.36 41.91 -20.76
C GLU A 394 -27.65 42.52 -21.36
N PRO A 395 -28.07 43.72 -20.93
CA PRO A 395 -29.31 44.32 -21.43
C PRO A 395 -29.12 44.83 -22.86
N GLU A 396 -30.00 44.43 -23.77
CA GLU A 396 -29.98 44.94 -25.14
C GLU A 396 -30.74 46.27 -25.21
N LYS A 397 -30.12 47.33 -25.73
CA LYS A 397 -30.76 48.66 -25.86
C LYS A 397 -32.15 48.63 -26.51
N LYS A 398 -32.37 47.69 -27.43
CA LYS A 398 -33.65 47.55 -28.17
C LYS A 398 -34.83 47.20 -27.26
N GLU A 399 -34.59 46.58 -26.10
CA GLU A 399 -35.61 46.18 -25.12
C GLU A 399 -36.15 47.36 -24.31
N PHE A 400 -35.43 48.49 -24.32
CA PHE A 400 -35.74 49.69 -23.52
C PHE A 400 -36.38 50.81 -24.34
N TYR A 401 -36.87 50.50 -25.55
CA TYR A 401 -37.72 51.41 -26.33
C TYR A 401 -39.18 51.23 -25.94
N VAL A 402 -39.71 52.18 -25.18
CA VAL A 402 -41.08 52.19 -24.69
C VAL A 402 -42.00 52.87 -25.70
N ALA A 403 -43.13 52.24 -26.03
CA ALA A 403 -44.09 52.78 -26.98
C ALA A 403 -44.60 54.18 -26.57
N SER A 404 -44.73 55.06 -27.56
CA SER A 404 -45.18 56.44 -27.46
C SER A 404 -46.14 56.78 -28.60
N SER A 405 -46.66 58.01 -28.65
CA SER A 405 -47.51 58.49 -29.74
C SER A 405 -46.86 59.60 -30.58
N GLU A 406 -47.39 59.79 -31.80
CA GLU A 406 -47.03 60.93 -32.66
C GLU A 406 -47.41 62.27 -32.01
N GLU A 407 -48.51 62.31 -31.26
CA GLU A 407 -49.00 63.53 -30.60
C GLU A 407 -48.01 64.01 -29.53
N ASP A 408 -47.36 63.07 -28.83
CA ASP A 408 -46.33 63.35 -27.82
C ASP A 408 -44.98 63.66 -28.48
N ALA A 409 -44.67 63.01 -29.61
CA ALA A 409 -43.37 63.11 -30.25
C ALA A 409 -43.16 64.41 -31.04
N ILE A 410 -44.19 64.94 -31.71
CA ILE A 410 -44.04 66.10 -32.60
C ILE A 410 -44.28 67.42 -31.85
N SER A 411 -43.26 68.29 -31.83
CA SER A 411 -43.36 69.61 -31.21
C SER A 411 -44.38 70.49 -31.94
N ASP A 412 -45.07 71.38 -31.22
CA ASP A 412 -46.02 72.34 -31.77
C ASP A 412 -45.35 73.23 -32.83
N SER A 413 -44.07 73.56 -32.63
CA SER A 413 -43.29 74.31 -33.62
C SER A 413 -43.06 73.53 -34.92
N ASP A 414 -42.89 72.21 -34.83
CA ASP A 414 -42.68 71.35 -35.99
C ASP A 414 -44.00 71.00 -36.70
N LYS A 415 -45.14 70.98 -36.00
CA LYS A 415 -46.47 70.76 -36.64
C LYS A 415 -46.72 71.77 -37.77
N ASP A 416 -46.38 73.03 -37.56
CA ASP A 416 -46.52 74.08 -38.58
C ASP A 416 -45.53 73.89 -39.76
N VAL A 417 -44.32 73.41 -39.47
CA VAL A 417 -43.29 73.10 -40.49
C VAL A 417 -43.72 71.89 -41.33
N ILE A 418 -44.15 70.80 -40.70
CA ILE A 418 -44.62 69.58 -41.35
C ILE A 418 -45.87 69.88 -42.19
N LYS A 419 -46.81 70.68 -41.68
CA LYS A 419 -47.99 71.12 -42.45
C LYS A 419 -47.61 71.92 -43.69
N LYS A 420 -46.66 72.84 -43.57
CA LYS A 420 -46.27 73.75 -44.66
C LYS A 420 -45.41 73.09 -45.74
N TYR A 421 -44.47 72.24 -45.36
CA TYR A 421 -43.44 71.69 -46.27
C TYR A 421 -43.67 70.21 -46.62
N TYR A 422 -44.40 69.47 -45.78
CA TYR A 422 -44.63 68.03 -45.95
C TYR A 422 -46.13 67.67 -46.06
N ASN A 423 -47.04 68.65 -46.15
CA ASN A 423 -48.48 68.42 -46.32
C ASN A 423 -49.11 67.54 -45.22
N ASN A 424 -48.66 67.71 -43.97
CA ASN A 424 -49.00 66.88 -42.81
C ASN A 424 -48.50 65.41 -42.89
N ASP A 425 -47.58 65.07 -43.79
CA ASP A 425 -46.94 63.75 -43.84
C ASP A 425 -45.76 63.71 -42.85
N VAL A 426 -46.06 63.25 -41.63
CA VAL A 426 -45.09 63.17 -40.53
C VAL A 426 -44.02 62.13 -40.83
N THR A 427 -44.39 60.95 -41.35
CA THR A 427 -43.46 59.88 -41.73
C THR A 427 -42.39 60.41 -42.68
N LYS A 428 -42.79 61.08 -43.77
CA LYS A 428 -41.87 61.66 -44.75
C LYS A 428 -40.98 62.75 -44.13
N ALA A 429 -41.56 63.60 -43.27
CA ALA A 429 -40.81 64.66 -42.62
C ALA A 429 -39.70 64.11 -41.72
N VAL A 430 -40.00 63.09 -40.92
CA VAL A 430 -39.02 62.42 -40.06
C VAL A 430 -37.96 61.69 -40.89
N THR A 431 -38.34 60.91 -41.92
CA THR A 431 -37.36 60.17 -42.72
C THR A 431 -36.42 61.05 -43.55
N ASP A 432 -36.88 62.24 -43.98
CA ASP A 432 -36.08 63.17 -44.77
C ASP A 432 -35.12 64.02 -43.90
N CYS A 433 -35.46 64.24 -42.62
CA CYS A 433 -34.76 65.20 -41.75
C CYS A 433 -34.05 64.59 -40.55
N CYS A 434 -34.37 63.37 -40.14
CA CYS A 434 -33.81 62.72 -38.97
C CYS A 434 -32.75 61.67 -39.33
N ILE A 435 -31.83 61.44 -38.40
CA ILE A 435 -30.77 60.43 -38.55
C ILE A 435 -31.36 59.06 -38.17
N LYS A 436 -31.16 58.07 -39.03
CA LYS A 436 -31.47 56.66 -38.74
C LYS A 436 -30.33 56.04 -37.93
N ASP A 437 -30.66 55.48 -36.79
CA ASP A 437 -29.75 54.72 -35.93
C ASP A 437 -29.41 53.37 -36.60
N SER A 438 -28.12 53.04 -36.71
CA SER A 438 -27.66 51.84 -37.41
C SER A 438 -28.00 50.54 -36.68
N ASP A 439 -28.08 50.60 -35.35
CA ASP A 439 -28.15 49.43 -34.49
C ASP A 439 -29.62 49.01 -34.30
N THR A 440 -30.51 49.99 -34.25
CA THR A 440 -31.96 49.78 -34.04
C THR A 440 -32.80 49.97 -35.28
N GLY A 441 -32.27 50.66 -36.29
CA GLY A 441 -33.02 51.03 -37.49
C GLY A 441 -34.09 52.12 -37.27
N LEU A 442 -34.11 52.78 -36.11
CA LEU A 442 -35.09 53.82 -35.77
C LEU A 442 -34.59 55.22 -36.14
N TYR A 443 -35.50 56.12 -36.53
CA TYR A 443 -35.17 57.53 -36.79
C TYR A 443 -35.22 58.34 -35.51
N ARG A 444 -34.13 59.04 -35.18
CA ARG A 444 -34.03 59.88 -33.98
C ARG A 444 -34.63 61.26 -34.22
N TYR A 445 -35.71 61.57 -33.51
CA TYR A 445 -36.43 62.85 -33.56
C TYR A 445 -36.31 63.60 -32.23
N TYR A 446 -35.93 64.88 -32.25
CA TYR A 446 -35.84 65.69 -31.04
C TYR A 446 -37.04 66.62 -30.92
N ASN A 447 -37.91 66.38 -29.94
CA ASN A 447 -39.00 67.28 -29.60
C ASN A 447 -38.45 68.46 -28.78
N SER A 448 -38.45 69.66 -29.37
CA SER A 448 -37.90 70.86 -28.74
C SER A 448 -38.77 71.44 -27.62
N ASP A 449 -40.08 71.17 -27.60
CA ASP A 449 -41.00 71.65 -26.57
C ASP A 449 -40.77 70.94 -25.24
N GLU A 450 -40.63 69.62 -25.30
CA GLU A 450 -40.36 68.77 -24.12
C GLU A 450 -38.86 68.59 -23.85
N ARG A 451 -38.01 69.01 -24.81
CA ARG A 451 -36.56 68.76 -24.82
C ARG A 451 -36.22 67.28 -24.72
N LYS A 452 -37.02 66.44 -25.40
CA LYS A 452 -36.97 64.98 -25.30
C LYS A 452 -36.75 64.35 -26.68
N THR A 453 -36.01 63.25 -26.71
CA THR A 453 -35.77 62.49 -27.95
C THR A 453 -36.77 61.35 -28.07
N TYR A 454 -37.40 61.27 -29.22
CA TYR A 454 -38.30 60.21 -29.65
C TYR A 454 -37.65 59.43 -30.80
N TYR A 455 -38.07 58.19 -30.97
CA TYR A 455 -37.54 57.27 -31.96
C TYR A 455 -38.69 56.74 -32.81
N PHE A 456 -38.54 56.81 -34.14
CA PHE A 456 -39.61 56.50 -35.06
C PHE A 456 -39.27 55.32 -35.96
N ASN A 457 -40.16 54.32 -36.00
CA ASN A 457 -40.09 53.21 -36.93
C ASN A 457 -40.90 53.53 -38.19
N ALA A 458 -40.22 53.78 -39.30
CA ALA A 458 -40.87 54.15 -40.56
C ALA A 458 -41.64 53.01 -41.24
N ASP A 459 -41.32 51.75 -40.92
CA ASP A 459 -41.96 50.57 -41.51
C ASP A 459 -43.29 50.24 -40.81
N THR A 460 -43.38 50.46 -39.49
CA THR A 460 -44.57 50.21 -38.69
C THR A 460 -45.36 51.46 -38.33
N ASN A 461 -44.79 52.65 -38.57
CA ASN A 461 -45.32 53.96 -38.15
C ASN A 461 -45.53 54.07 -36.63
N GLU A 462 -44.63 53.48 -35.85
CA GLU A 462 -44.66 53.47 -34.39
C GLU A 462 -43.61 54.43 -33.81
N TRP A 463 -43.97 55.03 -32.67
CA TRP A 463 -43.11 55.95 -31.93
C TRP A 463 -42.67 55.32 -30.62
N PHE A 464 -41.43 55.61 -30.23
CA PHE A 464 -40.82 55.12 -29.01
C PHE A 464 -40.07 56.22 -28.26
N VAL A 465 -39.92 56.03 -26.97
CA VAL A 465 -38.98 56.76 -26.11
C VAL A 465 -37.99 55.74 -25.57
N TYR A 466 -36.71 56.08 -25.61
CA TYR A 466 -35.69 55.28 -24.94
C TYR A 466 -35.73 55.54 -23.43
N ASP A 467 -36.02 54.51 -22.65
CA ASP A 467 -35.97 54.54 -21.19
C ASP A 467 -34.54 54.34 -20.71
N GLU A 468 -33.78 55.44 -20.72
CA GLU A 468 -32.36 55.46 -20.37
C GLU A 468 -32.13 55.07 -18.91
N ASP A 469 -33.01 55.49 -18.00
CA ASP A 469 -32.93 55.16 -16.57
C ASP A 469 -33.15 53.65 -16.35
N ALA A 470 -34.13 53.05 -17.04
CA ALA A 470 -34.37 51.61 -16.95
C ALA A 470 -33.21 50.79 -17.56
N TYR A 471 -32.66 51.24 -18.70
CA TYR A 471 -31.49 50.58 -19.30
C TYR A 471 -30.29 50.61 -18.38
N TYR A 472 -29.93 51.78 -17.83
CA TYR A 472 -28.78 51.86 -16.92
C TYR A 472 -29.02 51.11 -15.62
N GLY A 473 -30.26 51.09 -15.10
CA GLY A 473 -30.61 50.25 -13.94
C GLY A 473 -30.42 48.75 -14.22
N ALA A 474 -30.82 48.27 -15.40
CA ALA A 474 -30.57 46.88 -15.82
C ALA A 474 -29.09 46.61 -16.08
N TYR A 475 -28.36 47.57 -16.65
CA TYR A 475 -26.94 47.46 -16.94
C TYR A 475 -26.09 47.45 -15.67
N GLU A 476 -26.41 48.27 -14.67
CA GLU A 476 -25.78 48.24 -13.34
C GLU A 476 -25.98 46.88 -12.67
N ALA A 477 -27.21 46.32 -12.74
CA ALA A 477 -27.50 45.00 -12.20
C ALA A 477 -26.72 43.87 -12.91
N TYR A 478 -26.55 43.95 -14.23
CA TYR A 478 -25.70 43.03 -14.97
C TYR A 478 -24.21 43.22 -14.64
N TYR A 479 -23.73 44.46 -14.56
CA TYR A 479 -22.33 44.78 -14.33
C TYR A 479 -21.81 44.24 -12.99
N GLU A 480 -22.67 44.17 -11.96
CA GLU A 480 -22.33 43.54 -10.67
C GLU A 480 -22.10 42.02 -10.74
N VAL A 481 -22.58 41.36 -11.80
CA VAL A 481 -22.49 39.89 -11.97
C VAL A 481 -21.73 39.47 -13.24
N ALA A 482 -21.41 40.41 -14.14
CA ALA A 482 -20.86 40.14 -15.47
C ALA A 482 -19.63 39.22 -15.44
N GLY A 483 -18.66 39.47 -14.55
CA GLY A 483 -17.49 38.61 -14.41
C GLY A 483 -17.82 37.17 -14.00
N ARG A 484 -18.85 36.96 -13.15
CA ARG A 484 -19.32 35.60 -12.81
C ARG A 484 -20.08 34.96 -13.96
N VAL A 485 -20.79 35.73 -14.78
CA VAL A 485 -21.45 35.20 -15.98
C VAL A 485 -20.41 34.70 -16.98
N GLU A 486 -19.39 35.50 -17.27
CA GLU A 486 -18.26 35.11 -18.14
C GLU A 486 -17.53 33.88 -17.58
N LEU A 487 -17.21 33.88 -16.28
CA LEU A 487 -16.57 32.74 -15.62
C LEU A 487 -17.41 31.45 -15.74
N ARG A 488 -18.73 31.51 -15.55
CA ARG A 488 -19.62 30.34 -15.74
C ARG A 488 -19.57 29.81 -17.17
N GLU A 489 -19.52 30.69 -18.17
CA GLU A 489 -19.42 30.27 -19.56
C GLU A 489 -18.07 29.60 -19.84
N GLU A 490 -16.99 30.15 -19.30
CA GLU A 490 -15.64 29.57 -19.39
C GLU A 490 -15.58 28.18 -18.76
N LEU A 491 -16.05 28.04 -17.51
CA LEU A 491 -16.09 26.76 -16.79
C LEU A 491 -16.94 25.72 -17.53
N LYS A 492 -18.10 26.13 -18.09
CA LYS A 492 -18.98 25.23 -18.86
C LYS A 492 -18.39 24.81 -20.21
N ALA A 493 -17.50 25.61 -20.77
CA ALA A 493 -16.83 25.31 -22.04
C ALA A 493 -15.69 24.30 -21.88
N GLN A 494 -15.28 23.98 -20.66
CA GLN A 494 -14.17 23.06 -20.39
C GLN A 494 -14.66 21.71 -19.87
N GLU A 495 -14.07 20.65 -20.42
CA GLU A 495 -14.13 19.30 -19.87
C GLU A 495 -12.75 18.94 -19.34
N VAL A 496 -12.72 18.37 -18.14
CA VAL A 496 -11.49 17.92 -17.48
C VAL A 496 -11.56 16.42 -17.23
N GLU A 497 -10.42 15.75 -17.36
CA GLU A 497 -10.28 14.35 -17.00
C GLU A 497 -10.02 14.24 -15.50
N THR A 498 -10.79 13.37 -14.85
CA THR A 498 -10.62 13.00 -13.44
C THR A 498 -10.63 11.47 -13.33
N SER A 499 -10.02 10.96 -12.27
CA SER A 499 -9.87 9.54 -12.04
C SER A 499 -10.70 9.07 -10.86
N VAL A 500 -11.43 7.99 -11.08
CA VAL A 500 -12.17 7.28 -10.05
C VAL A 500 -11.48 5.95 -9.82
N TYR A 501 -11.22 5.63 -8.56
CA TYR A 501 -10.54 4.39 -8.20
C TYR A 501 -11.53 3.39 -7.61
N GLN A 502 -11.36 2.12 -7.98
CA GLN A 502 -12.04 0.99 -7.35
C GLN A 502 -11.02 0.16 -6.60
N LEU A 503 -11.36 -0.30 -5.40
CA LEU A 503 -10.59 -1.31 -4.69
C LEU A 503 -11.11 -2.69 -5.07
N CYS A 504 -10.21 -3.54 -5.53
CA CYS A 504 -10.47 -4.92 -5.90
C CYS A 504 -9.69 -5.86 -4.97
N SER A 505 -10.24 -7.05 -4.75
CA SER A 505 -9.57 -8.17 -4.08
C SER A 505 -9.30 -9.28 -5.09
N TYR A 506 -8.13 -9.89 -5.07
CA TYR A 506 -7.84 -11.17 -5.70
C TYR A 506 -7.73 -12.24 -4.62
N GLU A 507 -8.71 -13.15 -4.57
CA GLU A 507 -8.74 -14.24 -3.59
C GLU A 507 -9.04 -15.57 -4.29
N ASN A 508 -8.25 -16.60 -4.00
CA ASN A 508 -8.46 -17.97 -4.52
C ASN A 508 -8.59 -18.04 -6.05
N GLY A 509 -7.81 -17.24 -6.79
CA GLY A 509 -7.84 -17.22 -8.25
C GLY A 509 -9.00 -16.41 -8.85
N LYS A 510 -9.62 -15.51 -8.08
CA LYS A 510 -10.76 -14.70 -8.53
C LYS A 510 -10.61 -13.25 -8.10
N ALA A 511 -10.65 -12.36 -9.08
CA ALA A 511 -10.82 -10.93 -8.89
C ALA A 511 -12.28 -10.59 -8.53
N LYS A 512 -12.45 -9.62 -7.63
CA LYS A 512 -13.75 -9.06 -7.25
C LYS A 512 -13.58 -7.59 -6.84
N VAL A 513 -14.44 -6.70 -7.34
CA VAL A 513 -14.58 -5.34 -6.81
C VAL A 513 -15.16 -5.41 -5.39
N VAL A 514 -14.50 -4.76 -4.43
CA VAL A 514 -14.91 -4.71 -3.02
C VAL A 514 -15.33 -3.32 -2.57
N ALA A 515 -14.87 -2.26 -3.25
CA ALA A 515 -15.32 -0.90 -3.03
C ALA A 515 -15.15 -0.02 -4.29
N ASP A 516 -16.06 0.93 -4.44
CA ASP A 516 -15.99 2.01 -5.45
C ASP A 516 -15.65 3.35 -4.78
N ASN A 517 -15.20 4.32 -5.60
CA ASN A 517 -14.83 5.68 -5.21
C ASN A 517 -13.81 5.71 -4.06
N VAL A 518 -12.75 4.92 -4.20
CA VAL A 518 -11.69 4.83 -3.18
C VAL A 518 -10.71 5.98 -3.35
N ASN A 519 -10.21 6.53 -2.24
CA ASN A 519 -9.06 7.43 -2.32
C ASN A 519 -7.80 6.58 -2.42
N ALA A 520 -7.17 6.53 -3.59
CA ALA A 520 -5.98 5.72 -3.81
C ALA A 520 -4.79 6.11 -2.90
N GLY A 521 -4.72 7.37 -2.46
CA GLY A 521 -3.69 7.84 -1.53
C GLY A 521 -3.90 7.38 -0.07
N ASP A 522 -5.10 6.94 0.28
CA ASP A 522 -5.46 6.53 1.64
C ASP A 522 -5.79 5.03 1.65
N ILE A 523 -4.84 4.17 1.32
CA ILE A 523 -4.97 2.71 1.46
C ILE A 523 -3.85 2.20 2.37
N TYR A 524 -4.22 1.41 3.37
CA TYR A 524 -3.28 0.78 4.29
C TYR A 524 -3.65 -0.69 4.47
N THR A 525 -2.65 -1.57 4.45
CA THR A 525 -2.85 -3.02 4.62
C THR A 525 -2.04 -3.53 5.79
N ASP A 526 -2.68 -4.38 6.60
CA ASP A 526 -2.00 -5.11 7.67
C ASP A 526 -2.56 -6.53 7.76
N GLU A 527 -1.69 -7.52 7.88
CA GLU A 527 -1.98 -8.96 7.84
C GLU A 527 -3.10 -9.40 6.88
N ASN A 528 -4.37 -9.39 7.27
CA ASN A 528 -5.49 -9.87 6.46
C ASN A 528 -6.60 -8.83 6.29
N ILE A 529 -6.31 -7.55 6.55
CA ILE A 529 -7.26 -6.45 6.46
C ILE A 529 -6.70 -5.33 5.57
N VAL A 530 -7.59 -4.69 4.83
CA VAL A 530 -7.32 -3.44 4.12
C VAL A 530 -8.17 -2.34 4.71
N PHE A 531 -7.56 -1.19 4.96
CA PHE A 531 -8.18 0.03 5.44
C PHE A 531 -8.10 1.09 4.36
N PHE A 532 -9.19 1.86 4.21
CA PHE A 532 -9.24 2.88 3.18
C PHE A 532 -10.28 3.98 3.49
N SER A 533 -10.16 5.13 2.81
CA SER A 533 -11.27 6.08 2.67
C SER A 533 -11.98 5.91 1.34
N LYS A 534 -13.25 6.30 1.33
CA LYS A 534 -13.97 6.60 0.10
C LYS A 534 -14.00 8.10 -0.09
N VAL A 535 -13.84 8.50 -1.34
CA VAL A 535 -14.18 9.83 -1.82
C VAL A 535 -15.70 9.84 -2.05
N ASP A 536 -16.40 10.83 -1.50
CA ASP A 536 -17.82 10.97 -1.82
C ASP A 536 -17.94 11.31 -3.32
N PRO A 537 -18.72 10.57 -4.13
CA PRO A 537 -18.87 10.85 -5.56
C PRO A 537 -19.48 12.23 -5.84
N ASP A 538 -20.20 12.83 -4.89
CA ASP A 538 -20.65 14.23 -4.96
C ASP A 538 -19.57 15.23 -4.50
N SER A 539 -18.48 14.72 -3.89
CA SER A 539 -17.32 15.45 -3.38
C SER A 539 -16.02 15.16 -4.14
N SER A 540 -16.07 14.43 -5.26
CA SER A 540 -14.88 13.81 -5.87
C SER A 540 -13.88 14.78 -6.48
N VAL A 541 -14.16 16.07 -6.35
CA VAL A 541 -13.16 17.11 -6.20
C VAL A 541 -13.78 18.07 -5.20
N GLY A 542 -13.09 18.44 -4.12
CA GLY A 542 -13.64 19.36 -3.12
C GLY A 542 -14.21 20.57 -3.87
N LYS A 543 -15.53 20.80 -3.79
CA LYS A 543 -16.13 21.83 -4.64
C LYS A 543 -15.51 23.17 -4.28
N VAL A 544 -14.85 23.78 -5.26
CA VAL A 544 -14.30 25.11 -5.08
C VAL A 544 -15.44 26.10 -5.22
N SER A 545 -15.54 27.02 -4.26
CA SER A 545 -16.54 28.08 -4.32
C SER A 545 -16.28 28.98 -5.52
N ILE A 546 -17.32 29.33 -6.28
CA ILE A 546 -17.18 30.28 -7.41
C ILE A 546 -16.63 31.65 -6.98
N ASP A 547 -16.71 31.99 -5.68
CA ASP A 547 -16.17 33.24 -5.15
C ASP A 547 -14.66 33.19 -4.88
N ASP A 548 -14.06 31.98 -4.85
CA ASP A 548 -12.65 31.75 -4.54
C ASP A 548 -11.81 31.52 -5.81
N ILE A 549 -12.42 31.63 -7.01
CA ILE A 549 -11.76 31.44 -8.31
C ILE A 549 -11.95 32.65 -9.23
N TYR A 550 -10.96 32.91 -10.08
CA TYR A 550 -11.01 34.02 -11.05
C TYR A 550 -11.12 33.61 -12.52
N ASP A 551 -10.68 32.40 -12.89
CA ASP A 551 -10.80 31.81 -14.21
C ASP A 551 -10.83 30.27 -14.13
N ALA A 552 -10.94 29.58 -15.27
CA ALA A 552 -10.99 28.13 -15.30
C ALA A 552 -9.64 27.48 -14.94
N ASP A 553 -8.51 28.13 -15.21
CA ASP A 553 -7.18 27.60 -14.86
C ASP A 553 -6.97 27.59 -13.33
N ASP A 554 -7.41 28.65 -12.63
CA ASP A 554 -7.40 28.71 -11.16
C ASP A 554 -8.31 27.64 -10.54
N ALA A 555 -9.48 27.42 -11.13
CA ALA A 555 -10.35 26.33 -10.73
C ALA A 555 -9.64 24.97 -10.88
N MET A 556 -9.04 24.68 -12.05
CA MET A 556 -8.30 23.43 -12.27
C MET A 556 -7.12 23.25 -11.31
N TYR A 557 -6.40 24.33 -11.00
CA TYR A 557 -5.28 24.32 -10.06
C TYR A 557 -5.74 23.99 -8.63
N GLN A 558 -6.76 24.69 -8.12
CA GLN A 558 -7.29 24.45 -6.78
C GLN A 558 -7.94 23.06 -6.65
N LEU A 559 -8.54 22.57 -7.72
CA LEU A 559 -9.14 21.24 -7.83
C LEU A 559 -8.08 20.14 -8.05
N GLY A 560 -6.87 20.47 -8.50
CA GLY A 560 -5.82 19.51 -8.85
C GLY A 560 -6.18 18.61 -10.05
N VAL A 561 -6.90 19.15 -11.03
CA VAL A 561 -7.37 18.42 -12.22
C VAL A 561 -6.74 18.95 -13.52
N GLY A 562 -6.88 18.21 -14.62
CA GLY A 562 -6.32 18.59 -15.90
C GLY A 562 -4.79 18.69 -15.86
N PRO A 563 -4.17 19.80 -16.34
CA PRO A 563 -2.71 19.93 -16.38
C PRO A 563 -2.05 20.11 -15.01
N TYR A 564 -2.82 20.32 -13.94
CA TYR A 564 -2.35 20.52 -12.56
C TYR A 564 -2.51 19.27 -11.69
N ARG A 565 -2.73 18.12 -12.33
CA ARG A 565 -2.85 16.82 -11.68
C ARG A 565 -1.55 16.48 -10.93
N GLY A 566 -1.64 16.25 -9.62
CA GLY A 566 -0.49 15.96 -8.75
C GLY A 566 0.04 17.15 -7.93
N ASP A 567 -0.31 18.39 -8.27
CA ASP A 567 0.12 19.58 -7.50
C ASP A 567 -0.71 19.77 -6.21
N SER A 568 -1.94 19.26 -6.14
CA SER A 568 -2.83 19.35 -4.96
C SER A 568 -2.56 18.29 -3.88
N ALA A 569 -1.76 17.26 -4.18
CA ALA A 569 -1.33 16.26 -3.19
C ALA A 569 -0.54 16.92 -2.02
N TYR A 570 -0.08 18.15 -2.22
CA TYR A 570 0.60 18.95 -1.19
C TYR A 570 -0.36 19.65 -0.20
N HIS A 571 -1.68 19.62 -0.37
CA HIS A 571 -2.63 20.33 0.52
C HIS A 571 -3.56 19.42 1.33
N SER A 572 -3.64 18.12 1.04
CA SER A 572 -4.33 17.14 1.90
C SER A 572 -3.40 16.41 2.87
N ALA A 573 -2.09 16.47 2.67
CA ALA A 573 -1.08 15.78 3.49
C ALA A 573 -0.95 16.30 4.94
N GLU A 574 -1.58 17.43 5.28
CA GLU A 574 -1.56 17.97 6.65
C GLU A 574 -2.64 17.40 7.57
N ASN A 575 -3.55 16.55 7.09
CA ASN A 575 -4.59 15.94 7.92
C ASN A 575 -4.52 14.41 7.91
N PHE A 576 -3.63 13.84 8.71
CA PHE A 576 -3.75 12.45 9.20
C PHE A 576 -5.01 12.23 10.09
N ASP A 577 -5.83 13.28 10.29
CA ASP A 577 -7.00 13.34 11.15
C ASP A 577 -8.19 12.55 10.54
N GLY A 578 -8.12 11.20 10.57
CA GLY A 578 -9.27 10.32 10.28
C GLY A 578 -9.36 9.71 8.87
N ALA A 579 -8.23 9.38 8.24
CA ALA A 579 -8.19 8.91 6.84
C ALA A 579 -8.83 7.53 6.58
N TYR A 580 -8.92 6.62 7.56
CA TYR A 580 -9.47 5.27 7.31
C TYR A 580 -10.84 5.07 7.95
N ASN A 581 -11.89 5.21 7.16
CA ASN A 581 -13.28 5.04 7.62
C ASN A 581 -13.93 3.74 7.13
N TYR A 582 -13.22 2.98 6.29
CA TYR A 582 -13.67 1.68 5.80
C TYR A 582 -12.57 0.63 5.96
N TYR A 583 -13.02 -0.62 6.06
CA TYR A 583 -12.14 -1.78 6.05
C TYR A 583 -12.71 -2.94 5.23
N VAL A 584 -11.82 -3.86 4.82
CA VAL A 584 -12.17 -5.16 4.23
C VAL A 584 -11.40 -6.26 4.97
N VAL A 585 -12.09 -7.16 5.66
CA VAL A 585 -11.54 -8.45 6.13
C VAL A 585 -12.16 -9.55 5.27
N GLY A 586 -11.76 -9.65 4.01
CA GLY A 586 -12.48 -10.42 3.00
C GLY A 586 -13.95 -9.98 2.81
N GLY A 587 -14.60 -10.47 1.74
CA GLY A 587 -16.01 -10.18 1.50
C GLY A 587 -16.30 -8.80 0.89
N GLU A 588 -16.92 -7.89 1.64
CA GLU A 588 -17.34 -6.55 1.17
C GLU A 588 -16.85 -5.47 2.13
N ALA A 589 -16.61 -4.28 1.60
CA ALA A 589 -16.27 -3.09 2.39
C ALA A 589 -17.28 -2.80 3.50
N THR A 590 -16.76 -2.56 4.69
CA THR A 590 -17.56 -2.21 5.87
C THR A 590 -17.02 -0.91 6.47
N GLU A 591 -17.92 0.00 6.83
CA GLU A 591 -17.57 1.23 7.54
C GLU A 591 -17.13 0.90 8.98
N ILE A 592 -16.09 1.57 9.48
CA ILE A 592 -15.66 1.46 10.87
C ILE A 592 -16.06 2.72 11.65
N GLU A 593 -16.85 2.55 12.69
CA GLU A 593 -17.18 3.62 13.63
C GLU A 593 -16.14 3.67 14.74
N LEU A 594 -15.37 4.76 14.79
CA LEU A 594 -14.34 5.00 15.79
C LEU A 594 -14.78 6.04 16.84
N ASP A 595 -14.49 5.76 18.10
CA ASP A 595 -14.76 6.65 19.25
C ASP A 595 -13.65 7.73 19.41
N GLY A 596 -13.25 8.39 18.33
CA GLY A 596 -12.17 9.39 18.34
C GLY A 596 -11.57 9.64 16.96
N THR A 597 -10.50 10.44 16.91
CA THR A 597 -9.62 10.48 15.73
C THR A 597 -8.70 9.27 15.75
N LEU A 598 -8.60 8.54 14.65
CA LEU A 598 -7.64 7.45 14.48
C LEU A 598 -6.20 7.97 14.56
N TYR A 599 -5.37 7.35 15.41
CA TYR A 599 -3.93 7.59 15.46
C TYR A 599 -3.15 6.44 14.82
N GLU A 600 -3.44 5.21 15.25
CA GLU A 600 -2.76 4.01 14.78
C GLU A 600 -3.74 2.83 14.77
N LEU A 601 -3.55 1.91 13.83
CA LEU A 601 -4.26 0.64 13.80
C LEU A 601 -3.36 -0.45 13.26
N HIS A 602 -3.52 -1.65 13.78
CA HIS A 602 -2.72 -2.81 13.39
C HIS A 602 -3.38 -4.12 13.82
N VAL A 603 -3.07 -5.20 13.13
CA VAL A 603 -3.58 -6.54 13.39
C VAL A 603 -2.62 -7.30 14.30
N GLU A 604 -3.21 -7.96 15.29
CA GLU A 604 -2.54 -8.67 16.37
C GLU A 604 -3.21 -10.02 16.64
N ASP A 605 -2.59 -10.84 17.51
CA ASP A 605 -3.04 -12.20 17.83
C ASP A 605 -3.10 -13.09 16.57
N GLU A 606 -2.08 -12.99 15.71
CA GLU A 606 -1.96 -13.79 14.48
C GLU A 606 -3.24 -13.69 13.60
N GLY A 607 -3.67 -12.47 13.30
CA GLY A 607 -4.83 -12.22 12.43
C GLY A 607 -6.18 -12.28 13.13
N LYS A 608 -6.20 -12.39 14.46
CA LYS A 608 -7.45 -12.61 15.23
C LYS A 608 -8.00 -11.35 15.86
N SER A 609 -7.25 -10.25 15.90
CA SER A 609 -7.70 -9.01 16.51
C SER A 609 -7.16 -7.78 15.80
N LEU A 610 -7.99 -6.77 15.66
CA LEU A 610 -7.58 -5.43 15.25
C LEU A 610 -7.43 -4.57 16.51
N VAL A 611 -6.26 -3.98 16.70
CA VAL A 611 -6.00 -2.95 17.69
C VAL A 611 -6.21 -1.59 17.02
N VAL A 612 -6.97 -0.71 17.66
CA VAL A 612 -7.17 0.66 17.21
C VAL A 612 -6.83 1.61 18.35
N GLU A 613 -5.94 2.56 18.07
CA GLU A 613 -5.53 3.63 18.97
C GLU A 613 -6.14 4.94 18.48
N SER A 614 -6.95 5.58 19.32
CA SER A 614 -7.69 6.80 18.94
C SER A 614 -7.54 7.92 19.96
N LEU A 615 -7.38 9.16 19.48
CA LEU A 615 -7.40 10.38 20.28
C LEU A 615 -8.84 10.83 20.56
N GLU A 616 -9.16 11.02 21.84
CA GLU A 616 -10.43 11.66 22.20
C GLU A 616 -10.36 13.15 21.89
N LYS A 617 -11.37 13.69 21.18
CA LYS A 617 -11.47 15.10 20.71
C LYS A 617 -11.34 16.20 21.78
N LYS A 618 -11.15 15.86 23.07
CA LYS A 618 -11.16 16.79 24.20
C LYS A 618 -10.03 16.61 25.21
N GLU A 619 -9.19 15.58 25.10
CA GLU A 619 -8.14 15.31 26.10
C GLU A 619 -6.78 15.15 25.44
N LYS A 620 -5.76 15.83 25.98
CA LYS A 620 -4.36 15.77 25.52
C LYS A 620 -3.55 14.65 26.20
N ASP A 621 -4.21 13.75 26.95
CA ASP A 621 -3.57 12.93 27.99
C ASP A 621 -3.39 11.43 27.59
N GLY A 622 -3.31 11.10 26.31
CA GLY A 622 -3.04 9.74 25.79
C GLY A 622 -4.19 9.14 24.97
N TYR A 623 -3.93 7.99 24.33
CA TYR A 623 -4.87 7.36 23.40
C TYR A 623 -5.82 6.36 24.07
N THR A 624 -7.00 6.20 23.49
CA THR A 624 -7.91 5.10 23.82
C THR A 624 -7.55 3.90 22.95
N ILE A 625 -7.29 2.74 23.55
CA ILE A 625 -7.01 1.49 22.82
C ILE A 625 -8.29 0.66 22.77
N SER A 626 -8.78 0.36 21.58
CA SER A 626 -9.94 -0.50 21.33
C SER A 626 -9.51 -1.76 20.59
N ILE A 627 -9.78 -2.93 21.18
CA ILE A 627 -9.42 -4.22 20.60
C ILE A 627 -10.67 -4.88 20.00
N TYR A 628 -10.73 -4.98 18.67
CA TYR A 628 -11.82 -5.59 17.93
C TYR A 628 -11.46 -7.04 17.58
N PRO A 629 -12.20 -8.05 18.07
CA PRO A 629 -11.95 -9.43 17.64
C PRO A 629 -12.38 -9.61 16.19
N ILE A 630 -11.51 -10.21 15.37
CA ILE A 630 -11.79 -10.54 13.98
C ILE A 630 -12.52 -11.88 13.93
N LYS A 631 -13.75 -11.90 13.40
CA LYS A 631 -14.61 -13.10 13.36
C LYS A 631 -15.10 -13.36 11.95
N GLY A 632 -14.42 -14.26 11.24
CA GLY A 632 -14.67 -14.45 9.81
C GLY A 632 -14.36 -13.14 9.08
N ASN A 633 -15.34 -12.61 8.35
CA ASN A 633 -15.12 -11.45 7.49
C ASN A 633 -15.52 -10.10 8.12
N LYS A 634 -15.60 -10.02 9.46
CA LYS A 634 -16.07 -8.83 10.17
C LYS A 634 -15.36 -8.62 11.50
N LEU A 635 -15.31 -7.37 11.94
CA LEU A 635 -14.95 -6.99 13.29
C LEU A 635 -16.12 -7.24 14.25
N GLY A 636 -15.82 -7.79 15.42
CA GLY A 636 -16.77 -7.91 16.53
C GLY A 636 -16.83 -6.65 17.39
N GLU A 637 -17.57 -6.71 18.49
CA GLU A 637 -17.62 -5.62 19.47
C GLU A 637 -16.24 -5.37 20.09
N ALA A 638 -15.85 -4.08 20.16
CA ALA A 638 -14.58 -3.65 20.74
C ALA A 638 -14.50 -3.92 22.25
N ASN A 639 -13.31 -4.32 22.70
CA ASN A 639 -12.92 -4.33 24.09
C ASN A 639 -11.96 -3.18 24.34
N THR A 640 -12.45 -2.10 24.95
CA THR A 640 -11.71 -0.85 25.10
C THR A 640 -10.95 -0.81 26.42
N ILE A 641 -9.63 -0.58 26.34
CA ILE A 641 -8.76 -0.27 27.46
C ILE A 641 -8.86 1.23 27.74
N LYS A 642 -9.33 1.59 28.94
CA LYS A 642 -9.61 2.98 29.34
C LYS A 642 -8.50 3.64 30.13
N ASP A 643 -7.33 3.03 30.14
CA ASP A 643 -6.20 3.49 30.94
C ASP A 643 -5.47 4.67 30.31
N LYS A 644 -5.90 5.16 29.12
CA LYS A 644 -5.15 6.11 28.28
C LYS A 644 -3.77 5.57 27.96
N GLY A 645 -3.70 4.68 26.99
CA GLY A 645 -2.48 3.95 26.65
C GLY A 645 -2.17 3.96 25.16
N CYS A 646 -0.99 3.48 24.80
CA CYS A 646 -0.51 3.32 23.43
C CYS A 646 0.28 2.01 23.24
N TYR A 647 0.49 1.68 21.97
CA TYR A 647 1.30 0.58 21.45
C TYR A 647 0.90 -0.79 22.02
N ALA A 648 -0.35 -1.18 21.78
CA ALA A 648 -0.87 -2.46 22.23
C ALA A 648 -0.43 -3.61 21.31
N ILE A 649 0.40 -4.54 21.81
CA ILE A 649 0.84 -5.73 21.06
C ILE A 649 0.42 -7.02 21.77
N PHE A 650 0.15 -8.08 21.03
CA PHE A 650 -0.34 -9.34 21.60
C PHE A 650 0.80 -10.33 21.86
N GLU A 651 1.04 -10.64 23.13
CA GLU A 651 2.09 -11.57 23.55
C GLU A 651 1.65 -12.44 24.73
N ASP A 652 2.05 -13.72 24.72
CA ASP A 652 1.72 -14.70 25.77
C ASP A 652 0.22 -14.72 26.17
N GLY A 653 -0.68 -14.49 25.21
CA GLY A 653 -2.13 -14.48 25.42
C GLY A 653 -2.71 -13.22 26.05
N LYS A 654 -1.97 -12.10 26.03
CA LYS A 654 -2.36 -10.80 26.62
C LYS A 654 -1.94 -9.66 25.70
N TYR A 655 -2.61 -8.52 25.80
CA TYR A 655 -2.17 -7.28 25.16
C TYR A 655 -1.25 -6.51 26.09
N LEU A 656 0.00 -6.30 25.69
CA LEU A 656 0.95 -5.45 26.39
C LEU A 656 0.83 -4.04 25.83
N TYR A 657 0.71 -3.03 26.68
CA TYR A 657 0.58 -1.63 26.26
C TYR A 657 1.20 -0.69 27.30
N PHE A 658 1.52 0.53 26.87
CA PHE A 658 2.05 1.58 27.74
C PHE A 658 0.97 2.56 28.15
N THR A 659 1.05 3.11 29.37
CA THR A 659 0.15 4.14 29.91
C THR A 659 0.91 5.03 30.90
N ASP A 660 0.29 6.07 31.44
CA ASP A 660 0.90 7.02 32.38
C ASP A 660 2.20 7.63 31.81
N TYR A 661 2.16 8.15 30.58
CA TYR A 661 3.34 8.69 29.88
C TYR A 661 3.78 10.05 30.47
N ASP A 662 5.08 10.19 30.76
CA ASP A 662 5.70 11.42 31.30
C ASP A 662 7.17 11.46 30.88
N ASP A 663 7.62 12.52 30.19
CA ASP A 663 9.02 12.74 29.79
C ASP A 663 9.75 11.49 29.23
N ASN A 664 9.10 10.74 28.31
CA ASN A 664 9.59 9.49 27.69
C ASN A 664 9.63 8.25 28.60
N GLU A 665 9.08 8.35 29.80
CA GLU A 665 8.82 7.23 30.70
C GLU A 665 7.34 6.84 30.68
N ALA A 666 7.05 5.55 30.81
CA ALA A 666 5.69 5.05 30.90
C ALA A 666 5.57 3.89 31.90
N THR A 667 4.33 3.46 32.13
CA THR A 667 3.97 2.23 32.82
C THR A 667 3.60 1.17 31.79
N LEU A 668 4.30 0.04 31.80
CA LEU A 668 3.90 -1.15 31.05
C LEU A 668 2.77 -1.88 31.78
N CYS A 669 1.69 -2.14 31.09
CA CYS A 669 0.55 -2.91 31.54
C CYS A 669 0.33 -4.14 30.65
N ALA A 670 -0.34 -5.15 31.22
CA ALA A 670 -0.83 -6.32 30.48
C ALA A 670 -2.35 -6.44 30.67
N PHE A 671 -3.08 -6.52 29.57
CA PHE A 671 -4.52 -6.71 29.51
C PHE A 671 -4.86 -8.14 29.10
N ASP A 672 -5.63 -8.85 29.93
CA ASP A 672 -5.99 -10.25 29.71
C ASP A 672 -7.34 -10.44 28.98
N GLY A 673 -7.89 -9.35 28.43
CA GLY A 673 -9.24 -9.29 27.86
C GLY A 673 -10.34 -8.95 28.87
N LYS A 674 -10.03 -8.83 30.16
CA LYS A 674 -10.99 -8.43 31.21
C LYS A 674 -10.48 -7.31 32.09
N GLU A 675 -9.24 -7.42 32.54
CA GLU A 675 -8.62 -6.44 33.41
C GLU A 675 -7.17 -6.17 33.04
N SER A 676 -6.75 -4.94 33.34
CA SER A 676 -5.39 -4.47 33.14
C SER A 676 -4.58 -4.61 34.42
N LYS A 677 -3.36 -5.12 34.28
CA LYS A 677 -2.40 -5.26 35.39
C LYS A 677 -1.09 -4.54 35.07
N LYS A 678 -0.67 -3.65 35.96
CA LYS A 678 0.64 -2.98 35.89
C LYS A 678 1.77 -3.99 36.07
N ILE A 679 2.75 -3.99 35.16
CA ILE A 679 3.93 -4.86 35.15
C ILE A 679 5.18 -4.09 35.57
N ALA A 680 5.46 -2.97 34.90
CA ALA A 680 6.64 -2.15 35.15
C ALA A 680 6.27 -0.67 35.13
N LYS A 681 6.99 0.15 35.90
CA LYS A 681 6.83 1.61 35.94
C LYS A 681 8.15 2.28 35.60
N ASP A 682 8.04 3.50 35.09
CA ASP A 682 9.16 4.37 34.75
C ASP A 682 10.10 3.64 33.77
N VAL A 683 9.52 3.08 32.70
CA VAL A 683 10.24 2.39 31.60
C VAL A 683 10.27 3.27 30.37
N CYS A 684 11.36 3.24 29.60
CA CYS A 684 11.52 4.07 28.41
C CYS A 684 10.68 3.56 27.24
N VAL A 685 10.08 4.47 26.47
CA VAL A 685 9.30 4.16 25.25
C VAL A 685 10.09 4.40 23.96
N SER A 686 10.90 5.48 23.85
CA SER A 686 11.54 5.90 22.58
C SER A 686 12.79 5.09 22.16
N GLY A 687 13.05 3.92 22.77
CA GLY A 687 14.24 3.10 22.50
C GLY A 687 14.11 1.63 22.91
N SER A 688 12.91 1.19 23.26
CA SER A 688 12.66 -0.12 23.86
C SER A 688 12.71 -1.25 22.83
N ASN A 689 13.89 -1.84 22.66
CA ASN A 689 13.96 -3.26 22.36
C ASN A 689 13.30 -4.00 23.53
N TYR A 690 12.08 -4.48 23.37
CA TYR A 690 11.47 -5.34 24.36
C TYR A 690 11.55 -6.78 23.90
N TYR A 691 11.45 -7.68 24.87
CA TYR A 691 11.28 -9.07 24.56
C TYR A 691 10.38 -9.67 25.62
N ALA A 692 9.22 -10.17 25.21
CA ALA A 692 8.25 -10.83 26.06
C ALA A 692 8.23 -12.32 25.68
N GLU A 693 8.70 -13.19 26.57
CA GLU A 693 8.48 -14.62 26.43
C GLU A 693 8.54 -15.30 27.80
N ASP A 694 7.75 -16.35 27.97
CA ASP A 694 7.68 -17.11 29.20
C ASP A 694 7.37 -16.21 30.41
N GLY A 695 6.61 -15.12 30.20
CA GLY A 695 6.26 -14.15 31.24
C GLY A 695 7.43 -13.29 31.77
N HIS A 696 8.52 -13.16 31.01
CA HIS A 696 9.64 -12.26 31.31
C HIS A 696 9.76 -11.16 30.27
N TYR A 697 10.02 -9.94 30.71
CA TYR A 697 10.09 -8.73 29.90
C TYR A 697 11.46 -8.07 30.06
N ILE A 698 12.19 -7.89 28.96
CA ILE A 698 13.42 -7.09 28.96
C ILE A 698 13.06 -5.67 28.54
N LEU A 699 13.26 -4.67 29.39
CA LEU A 699 12.83 -3.30 29.15
C LEU A 699 13.97 -2.31 29.42
N ALA A 700 14.05 -1.28 28.59
CA ALA A 700 14.95 -0.14 28.80
C ALA A 700 14.43 0.78 29.91
N LYS A 701 15.36 1.39 30.66
CA LYS A 701 15.11 2.40 31.68
C LYS A 701 16.18 3.49 31.54
N ASP A 702 15.79 4.76 31.75
CA ASP A 702 16.72 5.90 31.76
C ASP A 702 17.52 5.97 30.44
N SER A 703 16.80 6.08 29.32
CA SER A 703 17.38 6.05 27.97
C SER A 703 17.95 7.41 27.59
N GLU A 704 19.26 7.45 27.34
CA GLU A 704 19.90 8.48 26.53
C GLU A 704 20.35 7.81 25.21
N PHE A 705 19.87 8.29 24.06
CA PHE A 705 20.16 7.78 22.70
C PHE A 705 21.40 6.86 22.60
N GLY A 706 21.16 5.53 22.61
CA GLY A 706 22.18 4.50 22.40
C GLY A 706 22.95 4.04 23.66
N LYS A 707 22.47 4.36 24.86
CA LYS A 707 23.08 4.00 26.15
C LYS A 707 22.07 3.49 27.19
N ASP A 708 21.10 2.69 26.77
CA ASP A 708 19.99 2.35 27.66
C ASP A 708 20.40 1.31 28.72
N ASP A 709 19.90 1.53 29.95
CA ASP A 709 20.02 0.57 31.04
C ASP A 709 18.86 -0.43 30.95
N TYR A 710 19.16 -1.72 30.78
CA TYR A 710 18.13 -2.74 30.62
C TYR A 710 17.85 -3.49 31.93
N GLN A 711 16.57 -3.77 32.15
CA GLN A 711 16.07 -4.53 33.29
C GLN A 711 15.18 -5.68 32.81
N ILE A 712 15.24 -6.79 33.54
CA ILE A 712 14.39 -7.97 33.34
C ILE A 712 13.28 -7.91 34.37
N PHE A 713 12.04 -7.88 33.93
CA PHE A 713 10.84 -7.95 34.75
C PHE A 713 10.17 -9.32 34.58
N ASN A 714 9.52 -9.82 35.63
CA ASN A 714 8.60 -10.95 35.51
C ASN A 714 7.14 -10.47 35.53
N GLU A 715 6.18 -11.38 35.35
CA GLU A 715 4.73 -11.07 35.41
C GLU A 715 4.23 -10.47 36.74
N LYS A 716 5.03 -10.53 37.81
CA LYS A 716 4.72 -9.91 39.11
C LYS A 716 5.28 -8.48 39.23
N GLY A 717 6.07 -8.04 38.26
CA GLY A 717 6.82 -6.80 38.31
C GLY A 717 8.10 -6.88 39.15
N ASP A 718 8.53 -8.09 39.56
CA ASP A 718 9.84 -8.23 40.19
C ASP A 718 10.91 -7.97 39.13
N LYS A 719 11.85 -7.09 39.46
CA LYS A 719 12.89 -6.64 38.52
C LYS A 719 14.28 -7.11 38.92
N THR A 720 15.08 -7.47 37.92
CA THR A 720 16.51 -7.74 38.04
C THR A 720 17.25 -6.90 37.01
N LYS A 721 18.38 -6.30 37.38
CA LYS A 721 19.20 -5.53 36.44
C LYS A 721 19.87 -6.48 35.45
N LEU A 722 19.76 -6.21 34.14
CA LEU A 722 20.51 -6.95 33.12
C LEU A 722 21.93 -6.38 33.03
N ALA A 723 22.04 -5.16 32.53
CA ALA A 723 23.29 -4.43 32.37
C ALA A 723 22.99 -2.98 32.01
N ASP A 724 24.01 -2.16 32.12
CA ASP A 724 23.96 -0.76 31.72
C ASP A 724 24.56 -0.58 30.32
N GLU A 725 24.03 0.37 29.57
CA GLU A 725 24.35 0.64 28.16
C GLU A 725 24.36 -0.64 27.31
N VAL A 726 23.22 -1.29 27.06
CA VAL A 726 23.16 -2.47 26.16
C VAL A 726 22.86 -2.03 24.73
N LYS A 727 23.65 -2.50 23.76
CA LYS A 727 23.50 -2.15 22.34
C LYS A 727 22.64 -3.12 21.53
N ASP A 728 22.71 -4.40 21.87
CA ASP A 728 22.08 -5.52 21.14
C ASP A 728 22.02 -6.72 22.10
N PHE A 729 20.95 -7.52 22.07
CA PHE A 729 20.84 -8.76 22.83
C PHE A 729 20.08 -9.88 22.10
N THR A 730 20.39 -11.12 22.45
CA THR A 730 19.67 -12.34 22.04
C THR A 730 19.17 -13.06 23.29
N TYR A 731 17.87 -13.34 23.32
CA TYR A 731 17.23 -14.04 24.43
C TYR A 731 17.22 -15.56 24.20
N TYR A 732 17.69 -16.32 25.19
CA TYR A 732 17.55 -17.78 25.21
C TYR A 732 16.72 -18.29 26.40
N GLY A 733 16.19 -17.38 27.22
CA GLY A 733 15.55 -17.68 28.49
C GLY A 733 15.92 -16.70 29.59
N PRO A 734 15.20 -16.73 30.72
CA PRO A 734 15.28 -15.70 31.77
C PRO A 734 16.64 -15.61 32.46
N ASN A 735 17.41 -16.70 32.41
CA ASN A 735 18.76 -16.79 32.98
C ASN A 735 19.82 -17.04 31.89
N LYS A 736 19.54 -16.64 30.64
CA LYS A 736 20.47 -16.84 29.52
C LYS A 736 20.23 -15.77 28.45
N ILE A 737 20.88 -14.61 28.62
CA ILE A 737 20.79 -13.49 27.69
C ILE A 737 22.20 -13.15 27.21
N LEU A 738 22.41 -13.25 25.91
CA LEU A 738 23.66 -12.83 25.27
C LEU A 738 23.50 -11.37 24.86
N PHE A 739 24.44 -10.49 25.19
CA PHE A 739 24.30 -9.07 24.86
C PHE A 739 25.64 -8.39 24.60
N LEU A 740 25.61 -7.30 23.85
CA LEU A 740 26.73 -6.43 23.58
C LEU A 740 26.64 -5.17 24.45
N SER A 741 27.63 -4.94 25.31
CA SER A 741 27.71 -3.77 26.18
C SER A 741 28.38 -2.58 25.51
N GLY A 742 27.78 -1.40 25.67
CA GLY A 742 28.20 -0.08 25.24
C GLY A 742 29.12 0.66 26.23
N LYS A 743 29.12 0.29 27.53
CA LYS A 743 30.02 0.87 28.57
C LYS A 743 31.50 0.76 28.25
N SER A 744 31.83 -0.19 27.40
CA SER A 744 33.17 -0.45 26.91
C SER A 744 33.11 -0.43 25.39
N LYS A 745 34.27 -0.30 24.73
CA LYS A 745 34.37 -0.42 23.27
C LYS A 745 34.02 -1.85 22.82
N GLY A 746 32.76 -2.29 22.94
CA GLY A 746 32.21 -3.57 22.51
C GLY A 746 32.53 -4.78 23.40
N GLU A 747 31.91 -4.94 24.57
CA GLU A 747 32.05 -6.18 25.36
C GLU A 747 30.89 -7.14 25.09
N LEU A 748 31.19 -8.36 24.63
CA LEU A 748 30.19 -9.41 24.46
C LEU A 748 30.05 -10.18 25.77
N CYS A 749 28.84 -10.18 26.34
CA CYS A 749 28.55 -10.69 27.67
C CYS A 749 27.43 -11.73 27.63
N LEU A 750 27.46 -12.67 28.57
CA LEU A 750 26.39 -13.63 28.81
C LEU A 750 25.87 -13.47 30.24
N TYR A 751 24.62 -13.07 30.37
CA TYR A 751 23.86 -13.07 31.62
C TYR A 751 23.39 -14.49 31.95
N LYS A 752 23.56 -14.90 33.22
CA LYS A 752 23.27 -16.26 33.72
C LYS A 752 22.27 -16.29 34.89
N GLY A 753 21.60 -15.19 35.18
CA GLY A 753 20.72 -15.04 36.36
C GLY A 753 21.43 -14.49 37.59
N GLU A 754 20.68 -13.93 38.54
CA GLU A 754 21.16 -13.47 39.87
C GLU A 754 22.45 -12.61 39.83
N ASP A 755 22.50 -11.64 38.91
CA ASP A 755 23.67 -10.76 38.66
C ASP A 755 24.96 -11.48 38.17
N ASP A 756 24.89 -12.76 37.78
CA ASP A 756 26.02 -13.50 37.17
C ASP A 756 26.18 -13.13 35.68
N ILE A 757 27.07 -12.18 35.41
CA ILE A 757 27.43 -11.77 34.05
C ILE A 757 28.85 -12.24 33.74
N VAL A 758 28.98 -12.99 32.64
CA VAL A 758 30.27 -13.46 32.13
C VAL A 758 30.64 -12.69 30.86
N THR A 759 31.68 -11.87 30.92
CA THR A 759 32.30 -11.29 29.70
C THR A 759 32.97 -12.40 28.90
N LEU A 760 32.50 -12.63 27.67
CA LEU A 760 33.02 -13.63 26.75
C LEU A 760 34.24 -13.11 25.98
N ASP A 761 34.20 -11.87 25.50
CA ASP A 761 35.31 -11.19 24.81
C ASP A 761 35.11 -9.67 24.83
N LYS A 762 36.15 -8.91 24.44
CA LYS A 762 36.14 -7.44 24.37
C LYS A 762 36.47 -6.97 22.96
N LYS A 763 36.09 -5.74 22.59
CA LYS A 763 36.27 -5.17 21.24
C LYS A 763 35.44 -5.87 20.17
N VAL A 764 34.31 -6.43 20.57
CA VAL A 764 33.31 -7.06 19.70
C VAL A 764 32.44 -5.99 19.05
N VAL A 765 32.22 -6.13 17.76
CA VAL A 765 31.46 -5.18 16.94
C VAL A 765 30.08 -5.73 16.65
N LYS A 766 30.00 -6.98 16.21
CA LYS A 766 28.76 -7.70 15.92
C LYS A 766 28.91 -9.17 16.28
N TYR A 767 27.80 -9.84 16.56
CA TYR A 767 27.77 -11.27 16.81
C TYR A 767 26.60 -11.93 16.06
N TRP A 768 26.73 -13.23 15.81
CA TRP A 768 25.75 -14.10 15.18
C TRP A 768 25.55 -15.33 16.06
N SER A 769 24.32 -15.54 16.48
CA SER A 769 23.86 -16.68 17.28
C SER A 769 23.15 -17.71 16.40
N ARG A 770 23.22 -19.00 16.75
CA ARG A 770 22.49 -20.09 16.06
C ARG A 770 21.08 -20.35 16.58
N GLY A 771 20.76 -19.75 17.71
CA GLY A 771 19.51 -19.96 18.41
C GLY A 771 19.31 -18.81 19.38
N GLY A 772 18.21 -18.88 20.13
CA GLY A 772 17.67 -17.71 20.82
C GLY A 772 16.88 -16.84 19.84
N LYS A 773 15.93 -16.08 20.36
CA LYS A 773 15.17 -15.13 19.55
C LYS A 773 15.84 -13.77 19.63
N MET A 774 15.82 -13.06 18.50
CA MET A 774 16.25 -11.68 18.42
C MET A 774 15.18 -10.76 19.01
N THR A 775 15.56 -9.52 19.28
CA THR A 775 14.70 -8.47 19.82
C THR A 775 13.49 -8.22 18.92
N SER A 776 12.31 -8.08 19.52
CA SER A 776 11.15 -7.43 18.90
C SER A 776 11.24 -5.93 19.17
N TYR A 777 10.90 -5.10 18.19
CA TYR A 777 10.88 -3.64 18.34
C TYR A 777 9.45 -3.20 18.69
N LEU A 778 9.27 -2.61 19.89
CA LEU A 778 8.17 -1.66 20.15
C LEU A 778 8.83 -0.29 20.01
N SER A 779 8.93 0.22 18.78
CA SER A 779 9.43 1.58 18.55
C SER A 779 8.26 2.52 18.33
N GLY A 780 7.93 3.31 19.35
CA GLY A 780 7.02 4.44 19.21
C GLY A 780 7.81 5.73 19.01
N TYR A 781 7.73 6.34 17.83
CA TYR A 781 8.01 7.78 17.71
C TYR A 781 6.74 8.53 18.11
N MET A 782 6.51 8.73 19.41
CA MET A 782 5.50 9.69 19.83
C MET A 782 6.01 11.10 19.51
N TYR A 783 5.61 11.64 18.35
CA TYR A 783 5.53 13.08 18.15
C TYR A 783 4.38 13.60 19.02
N ILE A 784 4.61 13.77 20.32
CA ILE A 784 3.78 14.72 21.06
C ILE A 784 4.25 16.08 20.56
N ASP A 785 3.46 16.70 19.69
CA ASP A 785 3.68 18.07 19.23
C ASP A 785 3.70 19.02 20.43
N ASP A 786 4.88 19.23 21.00
CA ASP A 786 5.26 20.46 21.69
C ASP A 786 5.66 21.54 20.66
N TYR A 787 5.06 21.51 19.45
CA TYR A 787 4.97 22.71 18.62
C TYR A 787 3.94 23.64 19.28
N ASP A 788 4.43 24.33 20.32
CA ASP A 788 3.94 25.66 20.67
C ASP A 788 4.12 26.50 19.40
N TYR A 789 3.09 26.55 18.55
CA TYR A 789 2.97 27.60 17.56
C TYR A 789 2.95 28.89 18.37
N GLY A 790 4.14 29.46 18.54
CA GLY A 790 4.27 30.83 18.98
C GLY A 790 3.39 31.66 18.06
N GLU A 791 2.27 32.11 18.61
CA GLU A 791 1.61 33.32 18.14
C GLU A 791 2.62 34.46 18.28
N ASP A 792 3.47 34.62 17.27
CA ASP A 792 4.23 35.86 17.07
C ASP A 792 3.47 36.70 16.03
N GLU A 793 3.13 37.92 16.47
CA GLU A 793 2.33 38.98 15.84
C GLU A 793 2.65 39.37 14.39
#